data_AF-A0A507FPG9-F1
#
_entry.id   AF-A0A507FPG9-F1
#
_cell.length_a   1.000
_cell.length_b   1.000
_cell.length_c   1.000
_cell.angle_alpha   90.00
_cell.angle_beta   90.00
_cell.angle_gamma   90.00
#
_symmetry.space_group_name_H-M   'P 1'
#
loop_
_entity.id
_entity.type
_entity.pdbx_description
1 polymer ?
#
loop_
_entity_poly.entity_id
_entity_poly.type
_entity_poly.pdbx_seq_one_letter_code
_entity_poly.pdbx_strand_id
1 'polypeptide(L)'
;MAPFREPRNEVAYEGTYTDAFQDMKHGVFMNQSITVDKDMMIERHVGLKYYGGPVVQSVKVLPIFYGDVVYQQELHSFYEFAVKSPIMDIIMTEYSPPDFPISHGSVLPALKISKNVQSLLDDLSDVKPLLRNLVSTGAIQPTVNTYFALHLAPGVNSSFSGGFACTDFCGYRTIDVSDISAAQHLYYSVIPDQTGACQGSCGGSSDPFENLCSLATHQLAEVVTNPAIGLATKDAAPLAWYDINGKKGEISDFCNGKADTAKDSNGKTWTVQKIWSNRLKKCISNYATAGSDSERLERREPQNKKSTKTTKTTTTRTTKTTKTTTTRTTKTTTTKANKSPTTTTSTKTTKTTTTKTTKTTTTTTTTAKAAAPTPNNAKNLNYYGGPVLAKINVVPIFYGAAADQSRTVDFYKYLVKSPYMDLMIQDSSVPAYPIEYGTVQSPVYITSNLKTSLDDEKDIWPFLRNLVKTGVITPTEFSYYPIHFQPKVSIQMGGKGSCVYFCGYHGTIDISDISDYKYMYYGVLPDQAGDCMGGCGDSWDAFENMCSVASHEFAEALTDPGVGLAGAYADPLGWYNPDLGENADICNAMSKKVTDPDNGNVWTVQAIWSNTGGQCLIAPLDAAPVVTTTAAPVATSKSTSSVVVAPSTTSQKPVTTTAKTTTASPQPTGSAGSDPTYYEGPILSYVYIYPIFYGSISDQEKLYNLYDALSFSSYMTLIGQEYSTADTTIGYGWINSPVSVTTSLKTTVDDVNDIVPMLKQMVTNGDIYPRANTYHPIHLAKGVQVTKGGLTSCVDFCSYHAAIDISDIGVTQFLYYSVIPDQTSCKAASTACSTASTVFDATSAVISREFVNAVTNPAMGAVTSVTTPLVGWYHSTKGDVGNLCTEEVSFTDWYSRTWNVRKVWSRSLQKCVVSA
;
A
#
# COMPACT_ATOMS: atom_id res chain seq x y z
N MET A 1 14.54 40.98 17.03
CA MET A 1 13.58 39.87 17.16
C MET A 1 12.24 40.36 16.67
N ALA A 2 11.90 40.01 15.44
CA ALA A 2 10.61 40.26 14.79
C ALA A 2 10.13 38.89 14.26
N PRO A 3 8.83 38.56 14.37
CA PRO A 3 8.30 37.30 13.87
C PRO A 3 8.15 37.33 12.34
N PHE A 4 8.55 36.24 11.71
CA PHE A 4 8.45 36.01 10.27
C PHE A 4 6.96 35.85 9.85
N ARG A 5 6.57 36.54 8.78
CA ARG A 5 5.27 36.39 8.10
C ARG A 5 5.35 35.23 7.11
N GLU A 6 4.35 34.36 7.12
CA GLU A 6 4.09 33.32 6.11
C GLU A 6 3.70 33.93 4.75
N PRO A 7 4.00 33.24 3.62
CA PRO A 7 3.55 33.67 2.30
C PRO A 7 2.11 33.21 2.01
N ARG A 8 1.26 34.19 1.68
CA ARG A 8 -0.07 34.01 1.09
C ARG A 8 0.04 33.37 -0.29
N ASN A 9 -0.70 32.31 -0.56
CA ASN A 9 -1.09 31.88 -1.90
C ASN A 9 -2.38 31.04 -1.85
N GLU A 10 -3.52 31.72 -1.75
CA GLU A 10 -4.78 31.27 -2.36
C GLU A 10 -5.44 32.54 -2.91
N VAL A 11 -5.55 32.61 -4.24
CA VAL A 11 -6.13 33.74 -4.95
C VAL A 11 -7.49 33.30 -5.45
N ALA A 12 -8.53 33.77 -4.76
CA ALA A 12 -9.87 33.91 -5.34
C ALA A 12 -9.80 34.93 -6.47
N TYR A 13 -10.25 34.59 -7.68
CA TYR A 13 -10.50 35.59 -8.72
C TYR A 13 -11.65 35.19 -9.63
N GLU A 14 -12.80 35.83 -9.41
CA GLU A 14 -13.76 36.13 -10.46
C GLU A 14 -13.18 37.22 -11.37
N GLY A 15 -13.31 37.07 -12.69
CA GLY A 15 -12.87 38.11 -13.63
C GLY A 15 -13.08 37.74 -15.09
N THR A 16 -14.24 38.12 -15.62
CA THR A 16 -14.55 38.21 -17.06
C THR A 16 -13.57 39.15 -17.78
N TYR A 17 -13.01 38.75 -18.92
CA TYR A 17 -12.37 39.69 -19.86
C TYR A 17 -12.73 39.40 -21.32
N THR A 18 -13.50 40.34 -21.87
CA THR A 18 -13.71 40.59 -23.30
C THR A 18 -12.50 41.31 -23.91
N ASP A 19 -12.16 40.89 -25.13
CA ASP A 19 -11.50 41.61 -26.24
C ASP A 19 -10.39 42.63 -25.98
N ALA A 20 -9.23 42.36 -26.60
CA ALA A 20 -8.56 43.31 -27.49
C ALA A 20 -7.53 42.60 -28.40
N PHE A 21 -7.89 42.41 -29.67
CA PHE A 21 -6.97 42.18 -30.78
C PHE A 21 -6.70 43.53 -31.48
N GLN A 22 -5.43 43.95 -31.57
CA GLN A 22 -4.82 44.92 -32.51
C GLN A 22 -3.33 44.96 -32.14
N ASP A 23 -2.32 44.96 -33.02
CA ASP A 23 -2.21 45.15 -34.45
C ASP A 23 -0.75 44.70 -34.80
N MET A 24 -0.52 43.90 -35.83
CA MET A 24 0.66 44.04 -36.69
C MET A 24 0.49 43.24 -37.99
N LYS A 25 0.76 43.98 -39.07
CA LYS A 25 0.35 43.77 -40.45
C LYS A 25 1.43 43.13 -41.31
N HIS A 26 0.95 42.27 -42.22
CA HIS A 26 1.36 42.06 -43.62
C HIS A 26 2.77 41.54 -43.99
N GLY A 27 2.77 40.36 -44.64
CA GLY A 27 3.78 39.89 -45.58
C GLY A 27 3.31 38.60 -46.28
N VAL A 28 2.95 38.71 -47.56
CA VAL A 28 2.31 37.68 -48.42
C VAL A 28 3.32 36.62 -48.89
N PHE A 29 2.99 35.33 -48.81
CA PHE A 29 3.29 34.29 -49.83
C PHE A 29 2.37 33.07 -49.66
N MET A 30 1.78 32.60 -50.76
CA MET A 30 0.97 31.38 -50.80
C MET A 30 1.84 30.14 -50.58
N ASN A 31 1.47 29.27 -49.64
CA ASN A 31 1.60 27.83 -49.80
C ASN A 31 0.68 27.10 -48.81
N GLN A 32 0.14 25.96 -49.24
CA GLN A 32 -0.85 25.14 -48.56
C GLN A 32 -0.60 25.02 -47.05
N SER A 33 -1.44 25.67 -46.24
CA SER A 33 -1.52 25.42 -44.80
C SER A 33 -2.43 24.22 -44.57
N ILE A 34 -1.81 23.05 -44.34
CA ILE A 34 -2.40 22.11 -43.38
C ILE A 34 -2.51 22.92 -42.09
N THR A 35 -3.74 23.20 -41.67
CA THR A 35 -3.99 23.65 -40.30
C THR A 35 -3.58 22.50 -39.40
N VAL A 36 -2.31 22.47 -39.00
CA VAL A 36 -1.91 21.71 -37.83
C VAL A 36 -2.58 22.44 -36.69
N ASP A 37 -3.62 21.81 -36.18
CA ASP A 37 -4.34 22.25 -35.01
C ASP A 37 -3.31 22.46 -33.89
N LYS A 38 -3.08 23.72 -33.52
CA LYS A 38 -2.12 24.07 -32.47
C LYS A 38 -2.61 23.62 -31.08
N ASP A 39 -3.84 23.12 -31.00
CA ASP A 39 -4.38 22.50 -29.79
C ASP A 39 -3.91 21.04 -29.60
N MET A 40 -3.18 20.45 -30.56
CA MET A 40 -2.68 19.07 -30.46
C MET A 40 -1.24 18.93 -29.92
N MET A 41 -0.60 20.01 -29.46
CA MET A 41 0.80 20.00 -28.99
C MET A 41 0.98 20.48 -27.53
N ILE A 42 -0.09 20.71 -26.78
CA ILE A 42 -0.03 20.91 -25.33
C ILE A 42 -1.29 20.29 -24.71
N GLU A 43 -1.41 18.95 -24.69
CA GLU A 43 -2.26 18.32 -23.68
C GLU A 43 -1.51 18.37 -22.35
N ARG A 44 -1.76 19.44 -21.57
CA ARG A 44 -1.38 19.48 -20.15
C ARG A 44 -2.06 18.30 -19.45
N HIS A 45 -1.25 17.44 -18.83
CA HIS A 45 -1.61 16.49 -17.77
C HIS A 45 -3.05 16.61 -17.27
N VAL A 46 -3.91 15.66 -17.64
CA VAL A 46 -5.28 15.58 -17.10
C VAL A 46 -5.31 14.48 -16.03
N GLY A 47 -5.18 14.85 -14.75
CA GLY A 47 -5.39 13.95 -13.62
C GLY A 47 -4.56 14.27 -12.38
N LEU A 48 -5.00 13.72 -11.24
CA LEU A 48 -4.32 13.85 -9.95
C LEU A 48 -3.03 13.02 -9.92
N LYS A 49 -2.02 13.51 -9.23
CA LYS A 49 -0.79 12.79 -8.92
C LYS A 49 -0.68 12.58 -7.42
N TYR A 50 -0.06 11.48 -7.00
CA TYR A 50 0.24 11.22 -5.59
C TYR A 50 1.61 11.81 -5.24
N TYR A 51 1.65 12.66 -4.21
CA TYR A 51 2.86 13.38 -3.76
C TYR A 51 3.47 12.81 -2.47
N GLY A 52 3.02 11.63 -2.02
CA GLY A 52 3.59 10.91 -0.87
C GLY A 52 3.02 11.30 0.49
N GLY A 53 1.98 12.14 0.53
CA GLY A 53 1.24 12.49 1.75
C GLY A 53 0.29 11.39 2.25
N PRO A 54 -0.20 11.49 3.49
CA PRO A 54 -1.10 10.49 4.06
C PRO A 54 -2.45 10.45 3.32
N VAL A 55 -3.13 9.31 3.38
CA VAL A 55 -4.54 9.14 3.02
C VAL A 55 -5.29 8.55 4.22
N VAL A 56 -6.62 8.67 4.27
CA VAL A 56 -7.43 8.05 5.32
C VAL A 56 -7.78 6.62 4.90
N GLN A 57 -7.15 5.63 5.52
CA GLN A 57 -7.20 4.23 5.09
C GLN A 57 -8.53 3.54 5.40
N SER A 58 -9.08 3.74 6.60
CA SER A 58 -10.38 3.19 6.99
C SER A 58 -11.19 4.27 7.68
N VAL A 59 -11.82 5.12 6.88
CA VAL A 59 -12.46 6.34 7.38
C VAL A 59 -13.55 6.03 8.42
N LYS A 60 -13.45 6.65 9.59
CA LYS A 60 -14.45 6.67 10.65
C LYS A 60 -15.09 8.04 10.67
N VAL A 61 -16.27 8.17 10.05
CA VAL A 61 -16.98 9.44 9.97
C VAL A 61 -17.69 9.69 11.29
N LEU A 62 -17.42 10.81 11.95
CA LEU A 62 -18.20 11.31 13.09
C LEU A 62 -18.99 12.53 12.63
N PRO A 63 -20.31 12.41 12.40
CA PRO A 63 -21.17 13.56 12.14
C PRO A 63 -21.28 14.43 13.39
N ILE A 64 -20.95 15.72 13.29
CA ILE A 64 -21.16 16.71 14.33
C ILE A 64 -22.27 17.64 13.86
N PHE A 65 -23.37 17.72 14.61
CA PHE A 65 -24.50 18.59 14.31
C PHE A 65 -24.45 19.83 15.19
N TYR A 66 -24.15 20.99 14.57
CA TYR A 66 -24.07 22.27 15.26
C TYR A 66 -25.39 23.03 15.13
N GLY A 67 -26.14 23.07 16.22
CA GLY A 67 -27.51 23.58 16.27
C GLY A 67 -28.55 22.52 15.94
N ASP A 68 -29.76 22.98 15.60
CA ASP A 68 -30.88 22.12 15.20
C ASP A 68 -30.84 21.84 13.69
N VAL A 69 -29.86 21.02 13.29
CA VAL A 69 -29.75 20.50 11.91
C VAL A 69 -31.00 19.68 11.57
N VAL A 70 -31.59 19.89 10.40
CA VAL A 70 -32.88 19.29 10.02
C VAL A 70 -32.75 17.79 9.74
N TYR A 71 -31.74 17.39 8.97
CA TYR A 71 -31.59 16.03 8.42
C TYR A 71 -30.63 15.14 9.21
N GLN A 72 -30.62 15.22 10.55
CA GLN A 72 -29.59 14.55 11.36
C GLN A 72 -29.58 13.03 11.15
N GLN A 73 -30.75 12.39 11.20
CA GLN A 73 -30.86 10.94 11.07
C GLN A 73 -30.58 10.48 9.64
N GLU A 74 -31.06 11.25 8.67
CA GLU A 74 -30.88 10.97 7.25
C GLU A 74 -29.43 11.15 6.83
N LEU A 75 -28.72 12.16 7.35
CA LEU A 75 -27.29 12.36 7.13
C LEU A 75 -26.45 11.26 7.77
N HIS A 76 -26.81 10.81 8.98
CA HIS A 76 -26.15 9.66 9.59
C HIS A 76 -26.29 8.42 8.72
N SER A 77 -27.53 8.11 8.28
CA SER A 77 -27.83 6.99 7.38
C SER A 77 -27.12 7.13 6.02
N PHE A 78 -27.01 8.36 5.52
CA PHE A 78 -26.28 8.65 4.28
C PHE A 78 -24.79 8.32 4.43
N TYR A 79 -24.15 8.70 5.54
CA TYR A 79 -22.74 8.35 5.76
C TYR A 79 -22.51 6.85 5.88
N GLU A 80 -23.45 6.09 6.46
CA GLU A 80 -23.36 4.62 6.54
C GLU A 80 -23.33 3.99 5.14
N PHE A 81 -24.07 4.58 4.21
CA PHE A 81 -24.02 4.25 2.80
C PHE A 81 -22.74 4.76 2.13
N ALA A 82 -22.40 6.04 2.29
CA ALA A 82 -21.35 6.72 1.53
C ALA A 82 -19.99 6.04 1.71
N VAL A 83 -19.64 5.64 2.93
CA VAL A 83 -18.38 4.96 3.26
C VAL A 83 -18.25 3.54 2.71
N LYS A 84 -19.33 2.99 2.15
CA LYS A 84 -19.41 1.66 1.51
C LYS A 84 -19.90 1.74 0.05
N SER A 85 -19.98 2.95 -0.49
CA SER A 85 -20.62 3.20 -1.78
C SER A 85 -19.69 2.90 -2.96
N PRO A 86 -20.22 2.80 -4.19
CA PRO A 86 -19.38 2.68 -5.40
C PRO A 86 -18.40 3.85 -5.61
N ILE A 87 -18.63 5.00 -4.99
CA ILE A 87 -17.67 6.10 -4.94
C ILE A 87 -16.42 5.67 -4.17
N MET A 88 -16.60 5.04 -3.00
CA MET A 88 -15.48 4.49 -2.24
C MET A 88 -14.77 3.38 -3.00
N ASP A 89 -15.48 2.56 -3.79
CA ASP A 89 -14.83 1.55 -4.63
C ASP A 89 -13.88 2.18 -5.67
N ILE A 90 -14.28 3.31 -6.28
CA ILE A 90 -13.41 4.07 -7.18
C ILE A 90 -12.19 4.63 -6.41
N ILE A 91 -12.41 5.18 -5.22
CA ILE A 91 -11.32 5.71 -4.37
C ILE A 91 -10.33 4.61 -4.00
N MET A 92 -10.82 3.46 -3.53
CA MET A 92 -10.00 2.29 -3.21
C MET A 92 -9.25 1.76 -4.42
N THR A 93 -9.87 1.80 -5.61
CA THR A 93 -9.26 1.28 -6.83
C THR A 93 -8.18 2.19 -7.39
N GLU A 94 -8.39 3.51 -7.38
CA GLU A 94 -7.53 4.46 -8.12
C GLU A 94 -6.65 5.34 -7.23
N TYR A 95 -7.02 5.53 -5.98
CA TYR A 95 -6.43 6.52 -5.08
C TYR A 95 -5.89 5.92 -3.79
N SER A 96 -5.83 4.59 -3.70
CA SER A 96 -5.25 3.86 -2.59
C SER A 96 -3.75 3.65 -2.82
N PRO A 97 -2.85 4.46 -2.21
CA PRO A 97 -1.43 4.17 -2.26
C PRO A 97 -1.18 2.85 -1.53
N PRO A 98 -0.38 1.94 -2.04
CA PRO A 98 -0.30 0.61 -1.42
C PRO A 98 0.30 0.52 -0.01
N ASP A 99 1.07 1.51 0.46
CA ASP A 99 1.47 1.59 1.89
C ASP A 99 0.32 2.07 2.80
N PHE A 100 -0.69 2.69 2.19
CA PHE A 100 -1.85 3.26 2.86
C PHE A 100 -3.13 2.75 2.19
N PRO A 101 -3.40 1.43 2.21
CA PRO A 101 -4.56 0.88 1.53
C PRO A 101 -5.84 1.53 2.04
N ILE A 102 -6.57 2.17 1.12
CA ILE A 102 -7.90 2.70 1.41
C ILE A 102 -8.88 1.54 1.33
N SER A 103 -9.79 1.52 2.29
CA SER A 103 -10.82 0.52 2.48
C SER A 103 -12.17 1.22 2.71
N HIS A 104 -13.25 0.44 2.74
CA HIS A 104 -14.52 0.95 3.21
C HIS A 104 -14.42 1.42 4.67
N GLY A 105 -15.25 2.41 4.99
CA GLY A 105 -15.26 3.03 6.30
C GLY A 105 -16.40 2.58 7.21
N SER A 106 -16.54 3.31 8.31
CA SER A 106 -17.64 3.19 9.26
C SER A 106 -18.09 4.56 9.76
N VAL A 107 -19.24 4.60 10.43
CA VAL A 107 -19.80 5.83 11.00
C VAL A 107 -19.85 5.68 12.51
N LEU A 108 -19.36 6.69 13.22
CA LEU A 108 -19.43 6.80 14.67
C LEU A 108 -20.74 7.46 15.10
N PRO A 109 -21.22 7.22 16.34
CA PRO A 109 -22.37 7.93 16.89
C PRO A 109 -22.22 9.45 16.73
N ALA A 110 -23.27 10.09 16.21
CA ALA A 110 -23.23 11.52 15.95
C ALA A 110 -23.16 12.34 17.26
N LEU A 111 -22.41 13.43 17.23
CA LEU A 111 -22.33 14.39 18.32
C LEU A 111 -23.25 15.59 18.03
N LYS A 112 -24.15 15.93 18.96
CA LYS A 112 -25.00 17.11 18.84
C LYS A 112 -24.51 18.24 19.76
N ILE A 113 -24.36 19.43 19.19
CA ILE A 113 -24.01 20.67 19.90
C ILE A 113 -25.23 21.59 19.86
N SER A 114 -26.00 21.65 20.95
CA SER A 114 -27.24 22.43 21.02
C SER A 114 -27.18 23.65 21.94
N LYS A 115 -26.04 23.90 22.59
CA LYS A 115 -25.82 25.04 23.49
C LYS A 115 -24.82 26.00 22.87
N ASN A 116 -25.00 27.30 23.14
CA ASN A 116 -24.11 28.37 22.69
C ASN A 116 -23.90 28.36 21.16
N VAL A 117 -24.98 28.09 20.41
CA VAL A 117 -24.98 28.07 18.95
C VAL A 117 -24.88 29.51 18.45
N GLN A 118 -23.80 29.83 17.73
CA GLN A 118 -23.59 31.13 17.11
C GLN A 118 -24.24 31.20 15.72
N SER A 119 -24.62 32.39 15.27
CA SER A 119 -25.17 32.60 13.92
C SER A 119 -24.10 32.75 12.84
N LEU A 120 -22.84 32.99 13.22
CA LEU A 120 -21.68 33.01 12.34
C LEU A 120 -20.53 32.27 13.03
N LEU A 121 -19.89 31.36 12.30
CA LEU A 121 -18.69 30.65 12.74
C LEU A 121 -17.52 31.00 11.81
N ASP A 122 -16.53 31.71 12.34
CA ASP A 122 -15.25 31.88 11.65
C ASP A 122 -14.36 30.66 11.91
N ASP A 123 -13.71 30.13 10.86
CA ASP A 123 -12.90 28.93 10.98
C ASP A 123 -11.78 29.08 12.04
N LEU A 124 -11.04 30.18 11.96
CA LEU A 124 -9.90 30.42 12.83
C LEU A 124 -10.32 30.78 14.27
N SER A 125 -11.35 31.61 14.39
CA SER A 125 -11.75 32.20 15.67
C SER A 125 -12.77 31.36 16.45
N ASP A 126 -13.55 30.51 15.78
CA ASP A 126 -14.65 29.75 16.37
C ASP A 126 -14.53 28.24 16.15
N VAL A 127 -14.45 27.77 14.89
CA VAL A 127 -14.50 26.33 14.57
C VAL A 127 -13.28 25.59 15.11
N LYS A 128 -12.07 26.09 14.84
CA LYS A 128 -10.82 25.48 15.31
C LYS A 128 -10.75 25.44 16.85
N PRO A 129 -11.05 26.53 17.59
CA PRO A 129 -11.16 26.49 19.05
C PRO A 129 -12.23 25.54 19.57
N LEU A 130 -13.40 25.48 18.93
CA LEU A 130 -14.47 24.55 19.29
C LEU A 130 -13.99 23.10 19.18
N LEU A 131 -13.43 22.70 18.02
CA LEU A 131 -12.95 21.34 17.79
C LEU A 131 -11.80 20.99 18.75
N ARG A 132 -10.84 21.90 18.96
CA ARG A 132 -9.77 21.70 19.95
C ARG A 132 -10.30 21.48 21.37
N ASN A 133 -11.34 22.22 21.77
CA ASN A 133 -11.97 22.03 23.08
C ASN A 133 -12.71 20.67 23.18
N LEU A 134 -13.33 20.21 22.10
CA LEU A 134 -13.94 18.88 22.07
C LEU A 134 -12.87 17.77 22.19
N VAL A 135 -11.69 17.95 21.60
CA VAL A 135 -10.55 17.03 21.77
C VAL A 135 -10.06 17.06 23.21
N SER A 136 -9.81 18.24 23.79
CA SER A 136 -9.23 18.37 25.13
C SER A 136 -10.15 17.85 26.24
N THR A 137 -11.46 17.93 26.05
CA THR A 137 -12.46 17.37 26.97
C THR A 137 -12.72 15.88 26.74
N GLY A 138 -12.14 15.30 25.69
CA GLY A 138 -12.35 13.91 25.28
C GLY A 138 -13.71 13.62 24.66
N ALA A 139 -14.50 14.66 24.35
CA ALA A 139 -15.80 14.55 23.68
C ALA A 139 -15.68 14.03 22.25
N ILE A 140 -14.55 14.30 21.59
CA ILE A 140 -14.15 13.66 20.33
C ILE A 140 -12.72 13.15 20.44
N GLN A 141 -12.41 12.06 19.72
CA GLN A 141 -11.09 11.44 19.72
C GLN A 141 -10.58 11.35 18.27
N PRO A 142 -9.73 12.31 17.83
CA PRO A 142 -9.13 12.25 16.50
C PRO A 142 -8.18 11.04 16.46
N THR A 143 -8.23 10.32 15.35
CA THR A 143 -7.29 9.27 14.97
C THR A 143 -6.84 9.54 13.55
N VAL A 144 -5.81 8.84 13.07
CA VAL A 144 -5.40 8.88 11.65
C VAL A 144 -6.53 8.50 10.69
N ASN A 145 -7.56 7.84 11.21
CA ASN A 145 -8.71 7.36 10.45
C ASN A 145 -10.01 8.16 10.71
N THR A 146 -10.04 9.13 11.62
CA THR A 146 -11.29 9.82 11.98
C THR A 146 -11.51 11.08 11.13
N TYR A 147 -12.68 11.18 10.52
CA TYR A 147 -13.16 12.36 9.80
C TYR A 147 -14.36 12.99 10.52
N PHE A 148 -14.26 14.26 10.89
CA PHE A 148 -15.29 15.01 11.59
C PHE A 148 -16.12 15.86 10.61
N ALA A 149 -17.32 15.42 10.28
CA ALA A 149 -18.21 16.15 9.39
C ALA A 149 -19.10 17.11 10.19
N LEU A 150 -18.72 18.39 10.26
CA LEU A 150 -19.48 19.44 10.96
C LEU A 150 -20.59 19.99 10.07
N HIS A 151 -21.83 19.56 10.34
CA HIS A 151 -23.04 20.05 9.68
C HIS A 151 -23.65 21.21 10.47
N LEU A 152 -23.95 22.31 9.77
CA LEU A 152 -24.49 23.52 10.36
C LEU A 152 -26.02 23.56 10.26
N ALA A 153 -26.68 24.06 11.30
CA ALA A 153 -28.13 24.26 11.31
C ALA A 153 -28.57 25.44 10.41
N PRO A 154 -29.84 25.47 9.96
CA PRO A 154 -30.38 26.61 9.24
C PRO A 154 -30.16 27.93 9.99
N GLY A 155 -29.67 28.96 9.29
CA GLY A 155 -29.38 30.28 9.87
C GLY A 155 -28.00 30.40 10.54
N VAL A 156 -27.21 29.33 10.59
CA VAL A 156 -25.79 29.37 10.98
C VAL A 156 -24.94 29.52 9.72
N ASN A 157 -24.24 30.64 9.58
CA ASN A 157 -23.29 30.86 8.49
C ASN A 157 -21.86 30.52 8.93
N SER A 158 -20.96 30.30 7.98
CA SER A 158 -19.53 30.11 8.26
C SER A 158 -18.63 30.94 7.36
N SER A 159 -17.51 31.42 7.90
CA SER A 159 -16.46 32.10 7.14
C SER A 159 -15.13 31.36 7.17
N PHE A 160 -14.41 31.41 6.06
CA PHE A 160 -13.06 30.86 5.92
C PHE A 160 -12.21 31.81 5.09
N SER A 161 -11.04 32.19 5.62
CA SER A 161 -10.09 33.12 4.99
C SER A 161 -10.73 34.43 4.46
N GLY A 162 -11.76 34.93 5.15
CA GLY A 162 -12.48 36.16 4.79
C GLY A 162 -13.59 36.00 3.74
N GLY A 163 -13.79 34.81 3.16
CA GLY A 163 -14.96 34.46 2.36
C GLY A 163 -16.08 33.87 3.22
N PHE A 164 -17.29 33.83 2.66
CA PHE A 164 -18.49 33.29 3.31
C PHE A 164 -19.03 32.07 2.56
N ALA A 165 -19.47 31.08 3.33
CA ALA A 165 -20.15 29.92 2.79
C ALA A 165 -21.38 30.33 1.97
N CYS A 166 -21.66 29.55 0.93
CA CYS A 166 -22.81 29.72 0.02
C CYS A 166 -22.77 30.96 -0.86
N THR A 167 -21.70 31.75 -0.75
CA THR A 167 -21.37 32.85 -1.67
C THR A 167 -20.03 32.57 -2.35
N ASP A 168 -18.99 32.30 -1.56
CA ASP A 168 -17.62 32.14 -2.07
C ASP A 168 -17.18 30.67 -2.15
N PHE A 169 -17.71 29.81 -1.28
CA PHE A 169 -17.38 28.38 -1.22
C PHE A 169 -18.52 27.55 -0.60
N CYS A 170 -18.39 26.22 -0.70
CA CYS A 170 -19.39 25.28 -0.17
C CYS A 170 -18.90 24.39 0.98
N GLY A 171 -17.59 24.39 1.28
CA GLY A 171 -17.01 23.72 2.45
C GLY A 171 -15.48 23.92 2.51
N TYR A 172 -14.85 23.54 3.63
CA TYR A 172 -13.39 23.66 3.86
C TYR A 172 -12.91 22.68 4.97
N ARG A 173 -11.57 22.48 5.15
CA ARG A 173 -11.00 21.44 6.05
C ARG A 173 -9.60 21.65 6.70
N THR A 174 -9.34 20.84 7.74
CA THR A 174 -8.06 20.45 8.45
C THR A 174 -7.43 21.37 9.52
N ILE A 175 -6.98 20.80 10.66
CA ILE A 175 -6.22 21.47 11.75
C ILE A 175 -5.17 20.54 12.41
N ASP A 176 -4.01 21.08 12.79
CA ASP A 176 -3.02 20.44 13.68
C ASP A 176 -3.51 20.45 15.15
N VAL A 177 -3.39 19.31 15.84
CA VAL A 177 -3.75 19.09 17.26
C VAL A 177 -2.67 18.29 18.02
N SER A 178 -1.44 18.25 17.51
CA SER A 178 -0.32 17.45 18.03
C SER A 178 0.09 17.78 19.46
N ASP A 179 -0.24 18.97 19.94
CA ASP A 179 -0.04 19.42 21.31
C ASP A 179 -1.05 18.83 22.31
N ILE A 180 -2.18 18.31 21.85
CA ILE A 180 -3.29 17.85 22.71
C ILE A 180 -3.83 16.46 22.34
N SER A 181 -3.33 15.82 21.29
CA SER A 181 -3.74 14.47 20.88
C SER A 181 -2.60 13.67 20.25
N ALA A 182 -2.64 12.35 20.44
CA ALA A 182 -1.69 11.40 19.84
C ALA A 182 -1.81 11.29 18.31
N ALA A 183 -2.96 11.65 17.72
CA ALA A 183 -3.19 11.56 16.28
C ALA A 183 -2.48 12.65 15.45
N GLN A 184 -1.87 13.65 16.13
CA GLN A 184 -1.22 14.84 15.56
C GLN A 184 -2.12 15.78 14.75
N HIS A 185 -3.07 15.26 13.97
CA HIS A 185 -3.95 16.03 13.10
C HIS A 185 -5.42 15.64 13.33
N LEU A 186 -6.30 16.62 13.13
CA LEU A 186 -7.75 16.44 13.13
C LEU A 186 -8.28 16.80 11.75
N TYR A 187 -8.84 15.80 11.05
CA TYR A 187 -9.44 15.97 9.74
C TYR A 187 -10.93 16.27 9.89
N TYR A 188 -11.35 17.48 9.53
CA TYR A 188 -12.76 17.90 9.60
C TYR A 188 -13.18 18.57 8.31
N SER A 189 -14.49 18.67 8.10
CA SER A 189 -15.05 19.60 7.13
C SER A 189 -16.20 20.38 7.73
N VAL A 190 -16.41 21.60 7.29
CA VAL A 190 -17.62 22.39 7.62
C VAL A 190 -18.57 22.38 6.43
N ILE A 191 -19.80 21.90 6.66
CA ILE A 191 -20.84 21.72 5.66
C ILE A 191 -22.02 22.64 6.03
N PRO A 192 -22.26 23.72 5.27
CA PRO A 192 -23.38 24.62 5.53
C PRO A 192 -24.71 23.96 5.19
N ASP A 193 -25.75 24.35 5.91
CA ASP A 193 -27.14 23.99 5.60
C ASP A 193 -27.49 24.37 4.15
N GLN A 194 -28.14 23.48 3.41
CA GLN A 194 -28.45 23.70 1.98
C GLN A 194 -29.82 24.35 1.74
N THR A 195 -30.43 24.93 2.78
CA THR A 195 -31.62 25.78 2.63
C THR A 195 -31.23 27.26 2.53
N GLY A 196 -32.19 28.13 2.21
CA GLY A 196 -31.97 29.57 2.20
C GLY A 196 -30.88 30.01 1.21
N ALA A 197 -29.85 30.72 1.68
CA ALA A 197 -28.80 31.30 0.84
C ALA A 197 -27.95 30.26 0.08
N CYS A 198 -27.92 29.02 0.57
CA CYS A 198 -27.16 27.92 -0.03
C CYS A 198 -27.96 27.17 -1.10
N GLN A 199 -29.28 27.38 -1.13
CA GLN A 199 -30.15 26.73 -2.09
C GLN A 199 -29.86 27.25 -3.51
N GLY A 200 -29.29 26.39 -4.35
CA GLY A 200 -28.94 26.70 -5.74
C GLY A 200 -27.52 27.25 -5.96
N SER A 201 -26.76 27.58 -4.90
CA SER A 201 -25.35 27.98 -5.01
C SER A 201 -24.39 26.82 -4.74
N CYS A 202 -24.73 25.93 -3.81
CA CYS A 202 -23.91 24.78 -3.41
C CYS A 202 -24.46 23.42 -3.88
N GLY A 203 -25.38 23.45 -4.83
CA GLY A 203 -25.94 22.26 -5.46
C GLY A 203 -27.05 22.62 -6.45
N GLY A 204 -27.28 21.73 -7.43
CA GLY A 204 -28.26 21.95 -8.50
C GLY A 204 -29.67 21.42 -8.22
N SER A 205 -29.87 20.68 -7.11
CA SER A 205 -31.17 20.11 -6.78
C SER A 205 -32.06 21.14 -6.08
N SER A 206 -33.38 21.05 -6.33
CA SER A 206 -34.37 21.78 -5.54
C SER A 206 -34.56 21.18 -4.14
N ASP A 207 -34.13 19.93 -3.92
CA ASP A 207 -34.15 19.27 -2.61
C ASP A 207 -32.85 19.58 -1.84
N PRO A 208 -32.91 20.30 -0.71
CA PRO A 208 -31.76 20.59 0.13
C PRO A 208 -31.01 19.34 0.61
N PHE A 209 -31.72 18.24 0.85
CA PHE A 209 -31.10 17.01 1.33
C PHE A 209 -30.21 16.35 0.27
N GLU A 210 -30.62 16.39 -1.00
CA GLU A 210 -29.81 15.89 -2.11
C GLU A 210 -28.52 16.70 -2.29
N ASN A 211 -28.61 18.04 -2.14
CA ASN A 211 -27.44 18.92 -2.17
C ASN A 211 -26.49 18.62 -1.01
N LEU A 212 -27.02 18.38 0.20
CA LEU A 212 -26.22 17.99 1.36
C LEU A 212 -25.49 16.66 1.13
N CYS A 213 -26.17 15.66 0.55
CA CYS A 213 -25.55 14.37 0.24
C CYS A 213 -24.43 14.49 -0.80
N SER A 214 -24.65 15.29 -1.86
CA SER A 214 -23.63 15.58 -2.86
C SER A 214 -22.40 16.26 -2.23
N LEU A 215 -22.61 17.29 -1.42
CA LEU A 215 -21.53 18.02 -0.76
C LEU A 215 -20.80 17.19 0.31
N ALA A 216 -21.52 16.36 1.06
CA ALA A 216 -20.93 15.41 2.00
C ALA A 216 -20.05 14.37 1.27
N THR A 217 -20.49 13.89 0.09
CA THR A 217 -19.66 13.00 -0.76
C THR A 217 -18.38 13.70 -1.22
N HIS A 218 -18.51 14.95 -1.65
CA HIS A 218 -17.38 15.77 -2.10
C HIS A 218 -16.31 15.86 -1.00
N GLN A 219 -16.72 16.27 0.20
CA GLN A 219 -15.81 16.44 1.33
C GLN A 219 -15.21 15.11 1.81
N LEU A 220 -16.02 14.04 1.85
CA LEU A 220 -15.55 12.70 2.23
C LEU A 220 -14.44 12.22 1.29
N ALA A 221 -14.66 12.31 -0.03
CA ALA A 221 -13.70 11.82 -1.01
C ALA A 221 -12.35 12.55 -0.90
N GLU A 222 -12.38 13.86 -0.72
CA GLU A 222 -11.16 14.66 -0.61
C GLU A 222 -10.44 14.43 0.72
N VAL A 223 -11.16 14.37 1.84
CA VAL A 223 -10.57 14.01 3.13
C VAL A 223 -9.93 12.63 3.05
N VAL A 224 -10.55 11.67 2.36
CA VAL A 224 -9.97 10.33 2.21
C VAL A 224 -8.69 10.35 1.38
N THR A 225 -8.69 11.04 0.23
CA THR A 225 -7.55 11.00 -0.70
C THR A 225 -6.45 12.03 -0.41
N ASN A 226 -6.74 13.07 0.39
CA ASN A 226 -5.81 14.16 0.67
C ASN A 226 -6.12 14.89 2.01
N PRO A 227 -6.15 14.16 3.14
CA PRO A 227 -6.54 14.70 4.44
C PRO A 227 -5.65 15.84 4.96
N ALA A 228 -4.39 15.87 4.54
CA ALA A 228 -3.38 16.82 5.03
C ALA A 228 -3.13 18.01 4.08
N ILE A 229 -4.03 18.28 3.13
CA ILE A 229 -3.87 19.36 2.14
C ILE A 229 -3.54 20.71 2.79
N GLY A 230 -4.24 21.08 3.87
CA GLY A 230 -4.02 22.34 4.59
C GLY A 230 -2.66 22.48 5.29
N LEU A 231 -1.82 21.44 5.25
CA LEU A 231 -0.47 21.41 5.83
C LEU A 231 0.63 21.43 4.76
N ALA A 232 0.30 21.23 3.48
CA ALA A 232 1.28 21.13 2.42
C ALA A 232 1.81 22.52 2.01
N THR A 233 3.13 22.71 2.05
CA THR A 233 3.79 23.96 1.61
C THR A 233 4.58 23.82 0.32
N LYS A 234 4.60 22.62 -0.27
CA LYS A 234 5.36 22.25 -1.47
C LYS A 234 4.67 21.07 -2.17
N ASP A 235 5.09 20.82 -3.41
CA ASP A 235 4.66 19.71 -4.28
C ASP A 235 5.25 18.35 -3.81
N ALA A 236 5.08 18.02 -2.53
CA ALA A 236 5.54 16.80 -1.87
C ALA A 236 4.75 16.59 -0.58
N ALA A 237 4.94 15.45 0.09
CA ALA A 237 4.41 15.17 1.42
C ALA A 237 4.53 16.43 2.34
N PRO A 238 3.45 16.81 3.06
CA PRO A 238 2.24 16.01 3.33
C PRO A 238 1.13 16.08 2.26
N LEU A 239 1.39 16.65 1.08
CA LEU A 239 0.44 16.59 -0.04
C LEU A 239 0.26 15.15 -0.53
N ALA A 240 -0.98 14.66 -0.65
CA ALA A 240 -1.29 13.32 -1.14
C ALA A 240 -1.75 13.38 -2.61
N TRP A 241 -3.00 13.04 -2.93
CA TRP A 241 -3.52 13.11 -4.29
C TRP A 241 -3.96 14.53 -4.65
N TYR A 242 -3.30 15.15 -5.63
CA TYR A 242 -3.61 16.52 -6.04
C TYR A 242 -3.23 16.79 -7.50
N ASP A 243 -3.85 17.79 -8.14
CA ASP A 243 -3.42 18.28 -9.45
C ASP A 243 -2.85 19.72 -9.37
N ILE A 244 -1.52 19.79 -9.31
CA ILE A 244 -0.76 21.06 -9.27
C ILE A 244 -0.69 21.72 -10.66
N ASN A 245 -0.76 20.94 -11.75
CA ASN A 245 -0.41 21.40 -13.10
C ASN A 245 -1.62 21.73 -13.97
N GLY A 246 -2.77 21.08 -13.74
CA GLY A 246 -4.03 21.30 -14.46
C GLY A 246 -4.98 22.30 -13.80
N LYS A 247 -4.61 22.89 -12.64
CA LYS A 247 -5.36 23.92 -11.90
C LYS A 247 -6.75 23.46 -11.40
N LYS A 248 -6.98 22.14 -11.27
CA LYS A 248 -8.29 21.59 -10.90
C LYS A 248 -8.39 21.07 -9.48
N GLY A 249 -7.33 21.16 -8.66
CA GLY A 249 -7.42 20.90 -7.21
C GLY A 249 -7.46 19.42 -6.85
N GLU A 250 -8.36 19.07 -5.92
CA GLU A 250 -8.53 17.74 -5.34
C GLU A 250 -9.51 16.86 -6.14
N ILE A 251 -9.71 15.62 -5.70
CA ILE A 251 -10.43 14.59 -6.48
C ILE A 251 -11.87 15.02 -6.83
N SER A 252 -12.53 15.73 -5.92
CA SER A 252 -13.92 16.15 -6.07
C SER A 252 -14.05 17.49 -6.81
N ASP A 253 -13.05 18.37 -6.74
CA ASP A 253 -13.01 19.64 -7.47
C ASP A 253 -13.11 19.47 -9.00
N PHE A 254 -12.48 18.43 -9.55
CA PHE A 254 -12.60 18.07 -10.98
C PHE A 254 -14.05 17.83 -11.43
N CYS A 255 -14.90 17.48 -10.48
CA CYS A 255 -16.27 17.05 -10.69
C CYS A 255 -17.28 17.92 -9.94
N ASN A 256 -16.85 19.11 -9.52
CA ASN A 256 -17.69 20.04 -8.78
C ASN A 256 -19.02 20.31 -9.52
N GLY A 257 -20.13 20.25 -8.77
CA GLY A 257 -21.48 20.43 -9.27
C GLY A 257 -22.03 19.28 -10.13
N LYS A 258 -21.30 18.16 -10.29
CA LYS A 258 -21.77 16.99 -11.06
C LYS A 258 -22.31 15.91 -10.13
N ALA A 259 -23.60 15.98 -9.83
CA ALA A 259 -24.29 14.94 -9.08
C ALA A 259 -24.62 13.71 -9.94
N ASP A 260 -24.83 12.59 -9.28
CA ASP A 260 -25.39 11.35 -9.81
C ASP A 260 -26.19 10.65 -8.70
N THR A 261 -26.78 9.50 -9.02
CA THR A 261 -27.47 8.65 -8.06
C THR A 261 -26.75 7.31 -7.88
N ALA A 262 -26.76 6.80 -6.65
CA ALA A 262 -26.24 5.50 -6.31
C ALA A 262 -27.21 4.79 -5.34
N LYS A 263 -27.25 3.46 -5.39
CA LYS A 263 -28.15 2.67 -4.55
C LYS A 263 -27.38 1.98 -3.43
N ASP A 264 -27.98 1.91 -2.25
CA ASP A 264 -27.49 1.05 -1.17
C ASP A 264 -27.95 -0.40 -1.36
N SER A 265 -27.51 -1.28 -0.46
CA SER A 265 -27.82 -2.71 -0.46
C SER A 265 -29.31 -3.02 -0.29
N ASN A 266 -30.09 -2.09 0.26
CA ASN A 266 -31.54 -2.19 0.41
C ASN A 266 -32.30 -1.61 -0.79
N GLY A 267 -31.58 -1.13 -1.81
CA GLY A 267 -32.15 -0.54 -3.03
C GLY A 267 -32.61 0.90 -2.86
N LYS A 268 -32.35 1.55 -1.72
CA LYS A 268 -32.62 2.98 -1.54
C LYS A 268 -31.61 3.79 -2.35
N THR A 269 -32.13 4.77 -3.08
CA THR A 269 -31.34 5.67 -3.93
C THR A 269 -30.87 6.88 -3.13
N TRP A 270 -29.60 7.22 -3.26
CA TRP A 270 -28.93 8.37 -2.66
C TRP A 270 -28.32 9.23 -3.76
N THR A 271 -28.36 10.55 -3.57
CA THR A 271 -27.63 11.50 -4.41
C THR A 271 -26.18 11.56 -3.95
N VAL A 272 -25.23 11.42 -4.88
CA VAL A 272 -23.79 11.49 -4.62
C VAL A 272 -23.15 12.46 -5.62
N GLN A 273 -22.01 13.05 -5.25
CA GLN A 273 -21.20 13.73 -6.26
C GLN A 273 -20.40 12.69 -7.05
N LYS A 274 -20.32 12.86 -8.38
CA LYS A 274 -19.29 12.16 -9.16
C LYS A 274 -17.91 12.60 -8.67
N ILE A 275 -16.96 11.68 -8.72
CA ILE A 275 -15.54 11.94 -8.44
C ILE A 275 -14.70 11.70 -9.68
N TRP A 276 -13.51 12.30 -9.73
CA TRP A 276 -12.61 12.12 -10.85
C TRP A 276 -12.10 10.69 -10.89
N SER A 277 -12.12 10.06 -12.07
CA SER A 277 -11.37 8.85 -12.34
C SER A 277 -10.11 9.23 -13.11
N ASN A 278 -8.96 9.07 -12.46
CA ASN A 278 -7.64 9.15 -13.07
C ASN A 278 -7.49 8.14 -14.21
N ARG A 279 -8.13 6.97 -14.08
CA ARG A 279 -8.16 5.88 -15.07
C ARG A 279 -8.97 6.23 -16.32
N LEU A 280 -10.19 6.75 -16.15
CA LEU A 280 -11.12 7.02 -17.25
C LEU A 280 -11.06 8.46 -17.78
N LYS A 281 -10.29 9.33 -17.12
CA LYS A 281 -10.17 10.76 -17.44
C LYS A 281 -11.53 11.47 -17.51
N LYS A 282 -12.46 11.06 -16.64
CA LYS A 282 -13.81 11.64 -16.55
C LYS A 282 -14.38 11.52 -15.14
N CYS A 283 -15.44 12.28 -14.87
CA CYS A 283 -16.20 12.21 -13.63
C CYS A 283 -17.16 11.03 -13.65
N ILE A 284 -17.09 10.15 -12.65
CA ILE A 284 -17.94 8.96 -12.52
C ILE A 284 -18.47 8.81 -11.10
N SER A 285 -19.57 8.06 -10.97
CA SER A 285 -20.16 7.67 -9.68
C SER A 285 -20.01 6.17 -9.38
N ASN A 286 -19.74 5.38 -10.42
CA ASN A 286 -19.40 3.96 -10.38
C ASN A 286 -18.76 3.56 -11.73
N TYR A 287 -18.09 2.41 -11.79
CA TYR A 287 -17.50 1.90 -13.04
C TYR A 287 -18.53 1.36 -14.04
N ALA A 288 -19.71 0.92 -13.59
CA ALA A 288 -20.72 0.27 -14.44
C ALA A 288 -21.43 1.25 -15.39
N THR A 289 -21.75 2.47 -14.93
CA THR A 289 -22.35 3.54 -15.73
C THR A 289 -21.34 4.20 -16.66
N ALA A 290 -20.04 3.99 -16.44
CA ALA A 290 -18.99 4.54 -17.28
C ALA A 290 -18.91 3.86 -18.67
N GLY A 291 -19.41 2.63 -18.80
CA GLY A 291 -19.48 1.88 -20.06
C GLY A 291 -20.72 2.15 -20.91
N SER A 292 -21.78 2.76 -20.35
CA SER A 292 -23.03 3.02 -21.07
C SER A 292 -23.07 4.35 -21.84
N ASP A 293 -22.07 5.22 -21.67
CA ASP A 293 -21.98 6.49 -22.41
C ASP A 293 -21.40 6.35 -23.83
N SER A 294 -21.21 5.11 -24.32
CA SER A 294 -20.74 4.85 -25.70
C SER A 294 -21.88 4.81 -26.75
N GLU A 295 -23.14 4.99 -26.38
CA GLU A 295 -24.26 4.98 -27.34
C GLU A 295 -24.98 6.33 -27.45
N ARG A 296 -24.26 7.36 -27.91
CA ARG A 296 -24.90 8.45 -28.68
C ARG A 296 -23.96 9.18 -29.64
N LEU A 297 -23.14 8.42 -30.36
CA LEU A 297 -22.55 8.87 -31.62
C LEU A 297 -23.09 7.96 -32.73
N GLU A 298 -24.16 8.41 -33.39
CA GLU A 298 -24.67 7.74 -34.57
C GLU A 298 -23.56 7.56 -35.62
N ARG A 299 -23.44 6.30 -36.07
CA ARG A 299 -22.69 5.85 -37.26
C ARG A 299 -22.69 6.90 -38.37
N ARG A 300 -21.49 7.26 -38.83
CA ARG A 300 -21.26 7.58 -40.25
C ARG A 300 -20.10 6.76 -40.77
N GLU A 301 -20.46 5.71 -41.51
CA GLU A 301 -19.57 5.15 -42.54
C GLU A 301 -19.31 6.19 -43.64
N PRO A 302 -18.14 6.16 -44.30
CA PRO A 302 -17.82 7.09 -45.38
C PRO A 302 -18.44 6.62 -46.71
N GLN A 303 -19.46 7.34 -47.18
CA GLN A 303 -19.92 7.24 -48.58
C GLN A 303 -19.38 8.41 -49.41
N ASN A 304 -18.58 8.05 -50.40
CA ASN A 304 -18.05 8.90 -51.44
C ASN A 304 -19.14 9.22 -52.48
N LYS A 305 -19.56 10.50 -52.64
CA LYS A 305 -19.80 11.17 -53.94
C LYS A 305 -20.42 12.57 -53.81
N LYS A 306 -19.95 13.44 -54.71
CA LYS A 306 -20.41 14.79 -55.08
C LYS A 306 -21.94 14.94 -55.13
N SER A 307 -22.48 16.06 -54.62
CA SER A 307 -23.06 17.15 -55.45
C SER A 307 -23.94 18.13 -54.64
N THR A 308 -23.74 19.43 -54.89
CA THR A 308 -24.69 20.56 -54.88
C THR A 308 -25.67 20.78 -53.71
N LYS A 309 -25.35 21.80 -52.89
CA LYS A 309 -26.11 23.04 -52.63
C LYS A 309 -27.65 22.95 -52.66
N THR A 310 -28.32 23.23 -51.54
CA THR A 310 -29.48 24.16 -51.45
C THR A 310 -29.73 24.56 -50.00
N THR A 311 -29.81 25.88 -49.78
CA THR A 311 -30.17 26.58 -48.55
C THR A 311 -31.63 26.35 -48.15
N LYS A 312 -31.92 26.21 -46.84
CA LYS A 312 -33.19 26.75 -46.30
C LYS A 312 -33.07 27.09 -44.80
N THR A 313 -33.12 28.39 -44.57
CA THR A 313 -33.28 29.12 -43.32
C THR A 313 -34.60 28.77 -42.65
N THR A 314 -34.64 28.63 -41.32
CA THR A 314 -35.79 29.09 -40.53
C THR A 314 -35.30 29.59 -39.19
N THR A 315 -35.40 30.91 -39.05
CA THR A 315 -35.13 31.70 -37.85
C THR A 315 -36.35 31.67 -36.94
N THR A 316 -36.17 31.56 -35.63
CA THR A 316 -37.05 32.25 -34.68
C THR A 316 -36.20 32.76 -33.52
N ARG A 317 -36.04 34.07 -33.48
CA ARG A 317 -35.35 34.85 -32.44
C ARG A 317 -36.41 35.69 -31.75
N THR A 318 -36.49 35.61 -30.42
CA THR A 318 -37.16 36.63 -29.61
C THR A 318 -36.10 37.41 -28.86
N THR A 319 -36.13 38.72 -29.05
CA THR A 319 -35.18 39.73 -28.56
C THR A 319 -35.76 40.49 -27.37
N LYS A 320 -34.90 40.92 -26.44
CA LYS A 320 -34.80 42.27 -25.81
C LYS A 320 -34.17 42.14 -24.40
N THR A 321 -33.53 43.11 -23.76
CA THR A 321 -32.75 44.33 -24.08
C THR A 321 -32.21 44.85 -22.74
N THR A 322 -30.91 45.14 -22.73
CA THR A 322 -30.08 46.06 -21.92
C THR A 322 -30.72 47.00 -20.89
N LYS A 323 -30.06 47.17 -19.71
CA LYS A 323 -29.60 48.49 -19.19
C LYS A 323 -28.72 48.36 -17.93
N THR A 324 -27.51 48.91 -18.01
CA THR A 324 -26.58 49.10 -16.88
C THR A 324 -26.39 50.60 -16.64
N THR A 325 -26.38 51.01 -15.37
CA THR A 325 -26.16 52.40 -14.93
C THR A 325 -24.87 52.47 -14.11
N THR A 326 -23.99 53.38 -14.50
CA THR A 326 -22.70 53.71 -13.88
C THR A 326 -22.89 54.65 -12.68
N THR A 327 -22.11 54.51 -11.60
CA THR A 327 -21.62 55.68 -10.84
C THR A 327 -20.27 55.36 -10.17
N ARG A 328 -19.28 56.22 -10.41
CA ARG A 328 -17.92 56.21 -9.83
C ARG A 328 -17.80 57.39 -8.87
N THR A 329 -17.14 57.21 -7.74
CA THR A 329 -16.66 58.30 -6.88
C THR A 329 -15.21 58.04 -6.48
N THR A 330 -14.51 59.12 -6.14
CA THR A 330 -13.09 59.37 -6.40
C THR A 330 -12.31 59.58 -5.10
N LYS A 331 -10.99 59.32 -5.16
CA LYS A 331 -9.90 60.02 -4.39
C LYS A 331 -9.74 59.58 -2.91
N THR A 332 -8.59 59.55 -2.24
CA THR A 332 -7.35 60.34 -2.32
C THR A 332 -6.21 59.64 -1.56
N THR A 333 -4.99 59.83 -2.05
CA THR A 333 -3.68 59.41 -1.51
C THR A 333 -3.18 60.28 -0.36
N THR A 334 -2.34 59.76 0.54
CA THR A 334 -1.32 60.57 1.23
C THR A 334 -0.09 59.75 1.58
N THR A 335 1.07 60.36 1.35
CA THR A 335 2.45 59.87 1.46
C THR A 335 3.07 60.18 2.83
N LYS A 336 4.09 59.41 3.25
CA LYS A 336 5.38 59.97 3.73
C LYS A 336 6.45 58.90 3.98
N ALA A 337 7.67 59.26 3.58
CA ALA A 337 8.94 58.53 3.72
C ALA A 337 9.77 59.07 4.90
N ASN A 338 10.71 58.30 5.46
CA ASN A 338 12.15 58.64 5.46
C ASN A 338 13.07 57.61 6.17
N LYS A 339 14.18 57.30 5.48
CA LYS A 339 15.62 57.29 5.86
C LYS A 339 16.18 56.55 7.09
N SER A 340 17.12 55.65 6.74
CA SER A 340 18.38 55.17 7.40
C SER A 340 19.33 56.34 7.82
N PRO A 341 20.39 56.19 8.66
CA PRO A 341 21.56 55.30 8.40
C PRO A 341 22.45 54.76 9.57
N THR A 342 23.29 53.76 9.20
CA THR A 342 24.72 53.45 9.59
C THR A 342 25.16 52.65 10.85
N THR A 343 25.76 51.46 10.57
CA THR A 343 27.05 50.82 10.99
C THR A 343 27.59 50.76 12.43
N THR A 344 28.00 49.56 12.89
CA THR A 344 29.39 49.20 13.34
C THR A 344 29.61 47.67 13.47
N THR A 345 30.85 47.24 13.80
CA THR A 345 31.63 46.08 13.30
C THR A 345 32.00 45.02 14.37
N SER A 346 32.41 43.80 13.95
CA SER A 346 33.33 42.80 14.60
C SER A 346 32.74 41.91 15.73
N THR A 347 33.04 40.62 15.97
CA THR A 347 34.24 39.77 15.72
C THR A 347 33.91 38.26 15.85
N LYS A 348 34.72 37.41 15.21
CA LYS A 348 34.73 35.95 15.15
C LYS A 348 35.41 35.31 16.39
N THR A 349 34.94 34.18 16.91
CA THR A 349 35.75 33.27 17.77
C THR A 349 35.38 31.80 17.56
N THR A 350 36.39 30.99 17.23
CA THR A 350 36.36 29.52 17.06
C THR A 350 36.75 28.86 18.39
N LYS A 351 36.11 27.75 18.77
CA LYS A 351 36.50 26.96 19.96
C LYS A 351 36.67 25.47 19.60
N THR A 352 37.90 24.99 19.78
CA THR A 352 38.33 23.59 19.65
C THR A 352 38.26 22.92 21.02
N THR A 353 37.83 21.67 21.12
CA THR A 353 38.05 20.85 22.33
C THR A 353 38.28 19.37 21.98
N THR A 354 39.31 18.85 22.65
CA THR A 354 40.05 17.59 22.51
C THR A 354 39.27 16.38 23.06
N THR A 355 39.37 15.20 22.41
CA THR A 355 38.91 13.92 22.99
C THR A 355 40.07 12.92 23.09
N LYS A 356 40.12 12.23 24.24
CA LYS A 356 41.22 11.43 24.79
C LYS A 356 40.99 9.94 24.48
N THR A 357 41.97 9.28 23.88
CA THR A 357 41.94 7.85 23.53
C THR A 357 42.16 6.96 24.76
N THR A 358 41.28 5.99 24.99
CA THR A 358 41.49 4.90 25.95
C THR A 358 41.45 3.57 25.20
N LYS A 359 42.46 2.74 25.44
CA LYS A 359 42.76 1.47 24.75
C LYS A 359 42.36 0.32 25.67
N THR A 360 41.44 -0.55 25.23
CA THR A 360 41.12 -1.80 25.94
C THR A 360 41.13 -2.96 24.97
N THR A 361 41.85 -4.00 25.38
CA THR A 361 42.30 -5.18 24.63
C THR A 361 41.21 -6.25 24.57
N THR A 362 40.93 -6.79 23.38
CA THR A 362 40.02 -7.94 23.19
C THR A 362 40.83 -9.21 23.00
N THR A 363 40.67 -10.17 23.93
CA THR A 363 41.25 -11.52 23.87
C THR A 363 40.37 -12.41 23.00
N THR A 364 40.94 -13.01 21.96
CA THR A 364 40.28 -13.95 21.05
C THR A 364 40.35 -15.36 21.63
N THR A 365 39.20 -16.02 21.85
CA THR A 365 39.14 -17.45 22.14
C THR A 365 38.59 -18.17 20.92
N THR A 366 39.42 -18.99 20.30
CA THR A 366 39.11 -19.89 19.19
C THR A 366 38.49 -21.19 19.72
N THR A 367 37.33 -21.60 19.19
CA THR A 367 36.89 -23.00 19.21
C THR A 367 36.33 -23.40 17.84
N ALA A 368 36.64 -24.63 17.46
CA ALA A 368 36.72 -25.12 16.09
C ALA A 368 35.36 -25.51 15.48
N LYS A 369 35.23 -25.23 14.18
CA LYS A 369 34.15 -25.68 13.28
C LYS A 369 34.22 -27.21 13.10
N ALA A 370 33.21 -27.94 13.56
CA ALA A 370 32.97 -29.32 13.16
C ALA A 370 32.32 -29.37 11.77
N ALA A 371 32.66 -30.41 11.01
CA ALA A 371 32.31 -30.59 9.60
C ALA A 371 30.81 -30.86 9.37
N ALA A 372 30.31 -30.41 8.21
CA ALA A 372 28.92 -30.55 7.78
C ALA A 372 28.52 -32.02 7.54
N PRO A 373 27.31 -32.45 7.93
CA PRO A 373 26.65 -33.59 7.34
C PRO A 373 25.78 -33.18 6.14
N THR A 374 25.72 -34.10 5.18
CA THR A 374 24.94 -34.15 3.93
C THR A 374 23.41 -34.10 4.12
N PRO A 375 22.63 -33.84 3.04
CA PRO A 375 21.27 -33.30 3.11
C PRO A 375 20.22 -34.32 3.57
N ASN A 376 19.34 -33.93 4.50
CA ASN A 376 18.01 -34.49 4.74
C ASN A 376 17.21 -33.60 5.72
N ASN A 377 15.96 -33.24 5.39
CA ASN A 377 14.88 -32.85 6.33
C ASN A 377 15.08 -31.64 7.29
N ALA A 378 15.80 -30.58 6.90
CA ALA A 378 16.28 -29.54 7.82
C ALA A 378 15.25 -28.56 8.43
N LYS A 379 13.92 -28.75 8.26
CA LYS A 379 12.90 -27.87 8.88
C LYS A 379 11.83 -28.58 9.71
N ASN A 380 11.87 -29.91 9.87
CA ASN A 380 10.81 -30.61 10.59
C ASN A 380 10.84 -30.32 12.11
N LEU A 381 9.67 -30.05 12.69
CA LEU A 381 9.47 -30.07 14.15
C LEU A 381 9.46 -31.52 14.64
N ASN A 382 10.12 -31.77 15.77
CA ASN A 382 10.03 -33.05 16.47
C ASN A 382 9.27 -32.85 17.77
N TYR A 383 8.42 -33.81 18.12
CA TYR A 383 7.74 -33.82 19.41
C TYR A 383 8.61 -34.54 20.45
N TYR A 384 8.94 -33.86 21.54
CA TYR A 384 9.86 -34.36 22.58
C TYR A 384 9.18 -34.87 23.84
N GLY A 385 7.85 -34.99 23.83
CA GLY A 385 7.06 -35.63 24.88
C GLY A 385 6.49 -34.69 25.94
N GLY A 386 6.74 -33.38 25.82
CA GLY A 386 6.18 -32.33 26.68
C GLY A 386 4.69 -32.06 26.45
N PRO A 387 4.06 -31.23 27.29
CA PRO A 387 2.64 -30.91 27.19
C PRO A 387 2.30 -30.17 25.89
N VAL A 388 1.02 -30.26 25.49
CA VAL A 388 0.37 -29.47 24.44
C VAL A 388 -0.98 -29.01 24.99
N LEU A 389 -1.41 -27.78 24.71
CA LEU A 389 -2.70 -27.25 25.19
C LEU A 389 -3.86 -27.78 24.35
N ALA A 390 -4.24 -29.04 24.58
CA ALA A 390 -5.24 -29.78 23.82
C ALA A 390 -6.60 -29.06 23.68
N LYS A 391 -7.00 -28.24 24.67
CA LYS A 391 -8.23 -27.44 24.64
C LYS A 391 -7.97 -26.03 25.14
N ILE A 392 -7.09 -25.30 24.45
CA ILE A 392 -6.60 -24.01 24.91
C ILE A 392 -7.75 -23.08 25.36
N ASN A 393 -7.62 -22.59 26.58
CA ASN A 393 -8.56 -21.68 27.20
C ASN A 393 -7.88 -20.33 27.43
N VAL A 394 -8.10 -19.39 26.51
CA VAL A 394 -7.44 -18.09 26.50
C VAL A 394 -8.14 -17.15 27.48
N VAL A 395 -7.38 -16.57 28.40
CA VAL A 395 -7.85 -15.56 29.34
C VAL A 395 -6.99 -14.30 29.18
N PRO A 396 -7.39 -13.35 28.32
CA PRO A 396 -6.60 -12.15 28.10
C PRO A 396 -6.50 -11.30 29.38
N ILE A 397 -5.29 -10.86 29.71
CA ILE A 397 -5.02 -9.95 30.82
C ILE A 397 -4.60 -8.60 30.22
N PHE A 398 -5.36 -7.54 30.47
CA PHE A 398 -5.00 -6.18 30.05
C PHE A 398 -4.31 -5.45 31.21
N TYR A 399 -3.02 -5.18 31.06
CA TYR A 399 -2.20 -4.47 32.02
C TYR A 399 -2.22 -2.96 31.73
N GLY A 400 -3.10 -2.25 32.45
CA GLY A 400 -3.36 -0.84 32.24
C GLY A 400 -4.25 -0.56 31.03
N ALA A 401 -4.11 0.62 30.45
CA ALA A 401 -4.84 1.05 29.25
C ALA A 401 -4.21 0.47 27.95
N ALA A 402 -4.10 -0.86 27.88
CA ALA A 402 -3.71 -1.57 26.65
C ALA A 402 -4.60 -1.17 25.48
N ALA A 403 -4.02 -1.00 24.29
CA ALA A 403 -4.76 -0.59 23.09
C ALA A 403 -5.70 -1.70 22.60
N ASP A 404 -6.75 -1.31 21.87
CA ASP A 404 -7.64 -2.22 21.10
C ASP A 404 -8.21 -3.44 21.84
N GLN A 405 -8.38 -3.36 23.16
CA GLN A 405 -8.76 -4.49 24.04
C GLN A 405 -9.94 -5.34 23.52
N SER A 406 -11.01 -4.70 23.04
CA SER A 406 -12.16 -5.43 22.47
C SER A 406 -11.80 -6.20 21.21
N ARG A 407 -11.06 -5.58 20.30
CA ARG A 407 -10.63 -6.23 19.05
C ARG A 407 -9.63 -7.34 19.33
N THR A 408 -8.76 -7.19 20.34
CA THR A 408 -7.86 -8.26 20.80
C THR A 408 -8.65 -9.48 21.31
N VAL A 409 -9.71 -9.25 22.08
CA VAL A 409 -10.59 -10.34 22.54
C VAL A 409 -11.29 -11.02 21.34
N ASP A 410 -11.78 -10.25 20.37
CA ASP A 410 -12.41 -10.80 19.18
C ASP A 410 -11.43 -11.55 18.28
N PHE A 411 -10.18 -11.09 18.20
CA PHE A 411 -9.10 -11.79 17.50
C PHE A 411 -8.81 -13.16 18.13
N TYR A 412 -8.73 -13.26 19.46
CA TYR A 412 -8.58 -14.57 20.11
C TYR A 412 -9.78 -15.48 19.89
N LYS A 413 -11.01 -14.94 19.83
CA LYS A 413 -12.21 -15.74 19.53
C LYS A 413 -12.14 -16.33 18.13
N TYR A 414 -11.62 -15.57 17.17
CA TYR A 414 -11.31 -16.05 15.84
C TYR A 414 -10.24 -17.15 15.91
N LEU A 415 -9.07 -16.87 16.50
CA LEU A 415 -7.93 -17.79 16.52
C LEU A 415 -8.33 -19.19 16.98
N VAL A 416 -9.01 -19.31 18.13
CA VAL A 416 -9.34 -20.62 18.75
C VAL A 416 -10.31 -21.51 17.94
N LYS A 417 -10.90 -21.00 16.85
CA LYS A 417 -11.89 -21.70 15.99
C LYS A 417 -11.64 -21.51 14.49
N SER A 418 -10.49 -20.97 14.11
CA SER A 418 -10.20 -20.57 12.74
C SER A 418 -9.51 -21.68 11.93
N PRO A 419 -9.38 -21.53 10.60
CA PRO A 419 -8.49 -22.36 9.79
C PRO A 419 -7.03 -22.39 10.29
N TYR A 420 -6.62 -21.35 11.02
CA TYR A 420 -5.33 -21.32 11.71
C TYR A 420 -5.25 -22.38 12.83
N MET A 421 -6.32 -22.55 13.59
CA MET A 421 -6.45 -23.64 14.57
C MET A 421 -6.56 -25.00 13.90
N ASP A 422 -7.26 -25.10 12.76
CA ASP A 422 -7.36 -26.36 12.00
C ASP A 422 -5.98 -26.88 11.60
N LEU A 423 -5.05 -25.99 11.25
CA LEU A 423 -3.66 -26.35 10.96
C LEU A 423 -2.97 -26.97 12.18
N MET A 424 -3.10 -26.36 13.36
CA MET A 424 -2.53 -26.91 14.59
C MET A 424 -3.18 -28.23 15.00
N ILE A 425 -4.49 -28.36 14.83
CA ILE A 425 -5.22 -29.61 15.04
C ILE A 425 -4.64 -30.72 14.15
N GLN A 426 -4.39 -30.43 12.88
CA GLN A 426 -3.87 -31.40 11.92
C GLN A 426 -2.42 -31.78 12.21
N ASP A 427 -1.56 -30.81 12.47
CA ASP A 427 -0.10 -31.01 12.43
C ASP A 427 0.56 -31.15 13.79
N SER A 428 -0.09 -30.68 14.86
CA SER A 428 0.49 -30.64 16.20
C SER A 428 -0.25 -31.51 17.22
N SER A 429 -1.35 -32.15 16.82
CA SER A 429 -2.03 -33.12 17.68
C SER A 429 -1.17 -34.36 17.89
N VAL A 430 -1.07 -34.80 19.13
CA VAL A 430 -0.39 -36.06 19.49
C VAL A 430 -1.37 -36.97 20.23
N PRO A 431 -1.19 -38.30 20.24
CA PRO A 431 -2.16 -39.22 20.86
C PRO A 431 -2.47 -38.92 22.33
N ALA A 432 -1.50 -38.38 23.08
CA ALA A 432 -1.67 -37.98 24.47
C ALA A 432 -2.44 -36.65 24.63
N TYR A 433 -2.38 -35.78 23.61
CA TYR A 433 -2.94 -34.43 23.60
C TYR A 433 -3.57 -34.16 22.22
N PRO A 434 -4.76 -34.70 21.95
CA PRO A 434 -5.50 -34.38 20.73
C PRO A 434 -5.96 -32.93 20.81
N ILE A 435 -5.45 -32.06 19.94
CA ILE A 435 -5.87 -30.66 19.93
C ILE A 435 -7.29 -30.57 19.38
N GLU A 436 -8.12 -29.79 20.06
CA GLU A 436 -9.48 -29.42 19.67
C GLU A 436 -9.62 -27.89 19.67
N TYR A 437 -10.75 -27.38 19.16
CA TYR A 437 -11.05 -25.96 19.26
C TYR A 437 -11.06 -25.46 20.71
N GLY A 438 -10.60 -24.23 20.90
CA GLY A 438 -10.45 -23.61 22.20
C GLY A 438 -11.63 -22.70 22.60
N THR A 439 -11.45 -22.00 23.71
CA THR A 439 -12.38 -20.98 24.20
C THR A 439 -11.65 -19.72 24.65
N VAL A 440 -12.37 -18.60 24.64
CA VAL A 440 -11.90 -17.33 25.20
C VAL A 440 -12.80 -16.96 26.37
N GLN A 441 -12.22 -16.75 27.56
CA GLN A 441 -12.95 -16.29 28.74
C GLN A 441 -13.04 -14.77 28.79
N SER A 442 -13.83 -14.25 29.73
CA SER A 442 -13.83 -12.83 30.04
C SER A 442 -12.42 -12.35 30.39
N PRO A 443 -11.97 -11.21 29.83
CA PRO A 443 -10.65 -10.69 30.11
C PRO A 443 -10.53 -10.15 31.54
N VAL A 444 -9.31 -10.16 32.07
CA VAL A 444 -8.96 -9.57 33.35
C VAL A 444 -8.33 -8.20 33.13
N TYR A 445 -8.79 -7.18 33.86
CA TYR A 445 -8.27 -5.82 33.76
C TYR A 445 -7.47 -5.46 35.01
N ILE A 446 -6.21 -5.08 34.82
CA ILE A 446 -5.34 -4.60 35.89
C ILE A 446 -5.19 -3.09 35.74
N THR A 447 -5.78 -2.32 36.65
CA THR A 447 -5.85 -0.86 36.54
C THR A 447 -5.13 -0.12 37.66
N SER A 448 -4.52 -0.84 38.61
CA SER A 448 -3.84 -0.28 39.78
C SER A 448 -2.49 -0.94 40.02
N ASN A 449 -1.61 -0.25 40.76
CA ASN A 449 -0.23 -0.69 41.05
C ASN A 449 0.60 -1.00 39.79
N LEU A 450 0.35 -0.25 38.72
CA LEU A 450 1.03 -0.43 37.44
C LEU A 450 2.48 0.06 37.52
N LYS A 451 3.40 -0.74 36.96
CA LYS A 451 4.80 -0.37 36.74
C LYS A 451 5.03 -0.10 35.26
N THR A 452 5.96 0.81 34.96
CA THR A 452 6.37 1.13 33.58
C THR A 452 7.68 0.44 33.18
N SER A 453 8.34 -0.24 34.12
CA SER A 453 9.49 -1.10 33.88
C SER A 453 9.29 -2.39 34.67
N LEU A 454 9.34 -3.51 33.98
CA LEU A 454 9.06 -4.84 34.51
C LEU A 454 10.18 -5.80 34.09
N ASP A 455 10.64 -6.63 35.01
CA ASP A 455 11.47 -7.81 34.77
C ASP A 455 10.59 -9.06 34.90
N ASP A 456 10.75 -10.03 34.00
CA ASP A 456 9.88 -11.20 33.93
C ASP A 456 9.86 -12.00 35.25
N GLU A 457 11.03 -12.41 35.73
CA GLU A 457 11.15 -13.21 36.96
C GLU A 457 10.88 -12.40 38.23
N LYS A 458 11.27 -11.12 38.26
CA LYS A 458 11.18 -10.30 39.49
C LYS A 458 9.85 -9.59 39.65
N ASP A 459 9.15 -9.29 38.56
CA ASP A 459 7.91 -8.53 38.58
C ASP A 459 6.72 -9.31 38.00
N ILE A 460 6.85 -9.89 36.80
CA ILE A 460 5.72 -10.56 36.12
C ILE A 460 5.36 -11.87 36.83
N TRP A 461 6.34 -12.70 37.22
CA TRP A 461 6.09 -13.96 37.91
C TRP A 461 5.39 -13.76 39.27
N PRO A 462 5.86 -12.90 40.20
CA PRO A 462 5.14 -12.63 41.45
C PRO A 462 3.76 -12.02 41.22
N PHE A 463 3.61 -11.17 40.20
CA PHE A 463 2.33 -10.57 39.82
C PHE A 463 1.31 -11.64 39.41
N LEU A 464 1.65 -12.53 38.48
CA LEU A 464 0.75 -13.59 38.03
C LEU A 464 0.44 -14.59 39.14
N ARG A 465 1.46 -15.01 39.91
CA ARG A 465 1.24 -15.87 41.09
C ARG A 465 0.32 -15.23 42.12
N ASN A 466 0.34 -13.91 42.28
CA ASN A 466 -0.59 -13.21 43.14
C ASN A 466 -2.03 -13.24 42.59
N LEU A 467 -2.22 -13.13 41.27
CA LEU A 467 -3.55 -13.28 40.66
C LEU A 467 -4.12 -14.69 40.90
N VAL A 468 -3.27 -15.72 40.86
CA VAL A 468 -3.65 -17.11 41.21
C VAL A 468 -4.02 -17.21 42.69
N LYS A 469 -3.15 -16.76 43.60
CA LYS A 469 -3.39 -16.81 45.06
C LYS A 469 -4.67 -16.09 45.50
N THR A 470 -5.03 -15.00 44.83
CA THR A 470 -6.21 -14.19 45.15
C THR A 470 -7.48 -14.68 44.44
N GLY A 471 -7.37 -15.68 43.57
CA GLY A 471 -8.49 -16.22 42.79
C GLY A 471 -8.99 -15.30 41.69
N VAL A 472 -8.20 -14.27 41.30
CA VAL A 472 -8.53 -13.40 40.15
C VAL A 472 -8.42 -14.18 38.84
N ILE A 473 -7.44 -15.08 38.76
CA ILE A 473 -7.36 -16.11 37.71
C ILE A 473 -7.32 -17.48 38.36
N THR A 474 -7.84 -18.48 37.66
CA THR A 474 -7.84 -19.88 38.11
C THR A 474 -7.23 -20.75 37.02
N PRO A 475 -5.91 -21.02 37.09
CA PRO A 475 -5.22 -21.85 36.12
C PRO A 475 -5.83 -23.24 36.03
N THR A 476 -5.84 -23.77 34.81
CA THR A 476 -6.16 -25.16 34.48
C THR A 476 -5.04 -25.72 33.61
N GLU A 477 -5.06 -27.03 33.36
CA GLU A 477 -4.11 -27.69 32.47
C GLU A 477 -4.11 -27.16 31.02
N PHE A 478 -5.16 -26.44 30.61
CA PHE A 478 -5.27 -25.85 29.26
C PHE A 478 -5.33 -24.32 29.25
N SER A 479 -5.15 -23.66 30.40
CA SER A 479 -5.26 -22.20 30.49
C SER A 479 -4.04 -21.51 29.89
N TYR A 480 -4.28 -20.52 29.03
CA TYR A 480 -3.26 -19.62 28.49
C TYR A 480 -3.61 -18.17 28.84
N TYR A 481 -2.67 -17.45 29.45
CA TYR A 481 -2.85 -16.08 29.94
C TYR A 481 -2.00 -15.07 29.14
N PRO A 482 -2.45 -14.60 27.97
CA PRO A 482 -1.74 -13.55 27.26
C PRO A 482 -1.95 -12.19 27.94
N ILE A 483 -0.85 -11.52 28.28
CA ILE A 483 -0.82 -10.24 28.97
C ILE A 483 -0.49 -9.15 27.95
N HIS A 484 -1.46 -8.28 27.71
CA HIS A 484 -1.37 -7.15 26.80
C HIS A 484 -1.07 -5.87 27.60
N PHE A 485 0.05 -5.23 27.31
CA PHE A 485 0.52 -4.08 28.07
C PHE A 485 0.08 -2.75 27.44
N GLN A 486 -0.18 -1.76 28.29
CA GLN A 486 -0.38 -0.38 27.86
C GLN A 486 0.90 0.25 27.26
N PRO A 487 0.76 1.32 26.46
CA PRO A 487 1.92 2.02 25.91
C PRO A 487 2.94 2.45 26.96
N LYS A 488 4.21 2.44 26.57
CA LYS A 488 5.38 2.87 27.37
C LYS A 488 5.68 1.99 28.60
N VAL A 489 5.25 0.74 28.60
CA VAL A 489 5.74 -0.26 29.55
C VAL A 489 6.93 -0.99 28.91
N SER A 490 8.10 -0.89 29.53
CA SER A 490 9.31 -1.61 29.12
C SER A 490 9.42 -2.92 29.89
N ILE A 491 9.57 -4.03 29.17
CA ILE A 491 9.67 -5.36 29.77
C ILE A 491 11.07 -5.93 29.49
N GLN A 492 11.66 -6.57 30.49
CA GLN A 492 12.94 -7.27 30.37
C GLN A 492 12.78 -8.76 30.63
N MET A 493 13.36 -9.57 29.75
CA MET A 493 13.47 -11.02 29.91
C MET A 493 14.94 -11.41 29.74
N GLY A 494 15.53 -12.07 30.74
CA GLY A 494 16.95 -12.47 30.71
C GLY A 494 17.93 -11.30 30.46
N GLY A 495 17.55 -10.08 30.89
CA GLY A 495 18.33 -8.84 30.65
C GLY A 495 18.20 -8.24 29.25
N LYS A 496 17.37 -8.81 28.36
CA LYS A 496 17.02 -8.24 27.05
C LYS A 496 15.70 -7.47 27.15
N GLY A 497 15.63 -6.31 26.49
CA GLY A 497 14.43 -5.47 26.49
C GLY A 497 13.46 -5.80 25.35
N SER A 498 12.16 -5.67 25.63
CA SER A 498 11.07 -5.70 24.67
C SER A 498 11.23 -4.61 23.59
N CYS A 499 10.70 -4.85 22.39
CA CYS A 499 10.78 -3.95 21.23
C CYS A 499 12.19 -3.73 20.64
N VAL A 500 13.21 -4.37 21.21
CA VAL A 500 14.60 -4.33 20.71
C VAL A 500 15.09 -5.73 20.40
N TYR A 501 14.84 -6.68 21.30
CA TYR A 501 15.30 -8.06 21.17
C TYR A 501 14.19 -9.08 20.97
N PHE A 502 12.97 -8.74 21.38
CA PHE A 502 11.79 -9.59 21.21
C PHE A 502 10.54 -8.72 21.11
N CYS A 503 9.51 -9.30 20.51
CA CYS A 503 8.24 -8.65 20.20
C CYS A 503 7.11 -9.13 21.09
N GLY A 504 7.16 -10.41 21.44
CA GLY A 504 6.48 -11.05 22.54
C GLY A 504 7.36 -12.17 23.05
N TYR A 505 6.85 -12.91 24.03
CA TYR A 505 7.28 -14.27 24.33
C TYR A 505 6.16 -14.98 25.09
N HIS A 506 6.16 -16.30 25.07
CA HIS A 506 5.39 -17.12 26.00
C HIS A 506 6.30 -17.77 27.03
N GLY A 507 5.72 -18.22 28.14
CA GLY A 507 6.47 -18.76 29.26
C GLY A 507 5.65 -19.62 30.20
N THR A 508 6.37 -20.27 31.11
CA THR A 508 5.82 -21.22 32.07
C THR A 508 6.25 -20.85 33.49
N ILE A 509 5.31 -20.87 34.44
CA ILE A 509 5.61 -20.68 35.86
C ILE A 509 5.13 -21.90 36.64
N ASP A 510 5.98 -22.43 37.53
CA ASP A 510 5.56 -23.43 38.52
C ASP A 510 4.64 -22.74 39.55
N ILE A 511 3.43 -23.27 39.73
CA ILE A 511 2.40 -22.81 40.68
C ILE A 511 1.90 -23.95 41.59
N SER A 512 2.62 -25.06 41.65
CA SER A 512 2.24 -26.26 42.42
C SER A 512 2.09 -26.04 43.93
N ASP A 513 2.68 -24.97 44.45
CA ASP A 513 2.56 -24.57 45.86
C ASP A 513 1.27 -23.78 46.17
N ILE A 514 0.54 -23.33 45.15
CA ILE A 514 -0.61 -22.42 45.29
C ILE A 514 -1.83 -22.81 44.43
N SER A 515 -1.74 -23.91 43.68
CA SER A 515 -2.76 -24.41 42.77
C SER A 515 -2.69 -25.94 42.68
N ASP A 516 -3.81 -26.57 42.34
CA ASP A 516 -3.88 -28.01 42.05
C ASP A 516 -3.13 -28.39 40.76
N TYR A 517 -2.87 -27.40 39.91
CA TYR A 517 -2.08 -27.56 38.69
C TYR A 517 -0.63 -27.17 38.93
N LYS A 518 0.30 -27.94 38.37
CA LYS A 518 1.74 -27.72 38.56
C LYS A 518 2.23 -26.45 37.86
N TYR A 519 1.74 -26.19 36.65
CA TYR A 519 2.25 -25.12 35.79
C TYR A 519 1.13 -24.19 35.35
N MET A 520 1.51 -22.92 35.08
CA MET A 520 0.68 -21.91 34.44
C MET A 520 1.41 -21.39 33.21
N TYR A 521 0.68 -21.25 32.10
CA TYR A 521 1.21 -20.80 30.81
C TYR A 521 0.73 -19.39 30.50
N TYR A 522 1.64 -18.51 30.13
CA TYR A 522 1.35 -17.10 29.91
C TYR A 522 2.08 -16.56 28.68
N GLY A 523 1.56 -15.48 28.12
CA GLY A 523 2.20 -14.72 27.06
C GLY A 523 2.44 -13.29 27.52
N VAL A 524 3.53 -12.68 27.07
CA VAL A 524 3.86 -11.29 27.34
C VAL A 524 3.87 -10.54 26.02
N LEU A 525 2.90 -9.65 25.85
CA LEU A 525 2.67 -8.91 24.62
C LEU A 525 2.82 -7.42 24.92
N PRO A 526 4.05 -6.87 24.77
CA PRO A 526 4.28 -5.42 24.76
C PRO A 526 3.33 -4.69 23.81
N ASP A 527 3.11 -3.40 24.09
CA ASP A 527 2.42 -2.52 23.15
C ASP A 527 3.18 -2.49 21.82
N GLN A 528 2.55 -2.94 20.74
CA GLN A 528 3.17 -3.01 19.42
C GLN A 528 3.18 -1.65 18.68
N ALA A 529 2.69 -0.59 19.33
CA ALA A 529 2.94 0.78 18.91
C ALA A 529 4.29 1.29 19.46
N GLY A 530 4.59 2.57 19.23
CA GLY A 530 5.76 3.22 19.80
C GLY A 530 7.08 2.53 19.43
N ASP A 531 7.85 2.12 20.44
CA ASP A 531 9.20 1.54 20.26
C ASP A 531 9.17 0.17 19.55
N CYS A 532 8.06 -0.57 19.62
CA CYS A 532 7.90 -1.86 18.91
C CYS A 532 7.51 -1.68 17.43
N MET A 533 7.03 -0.49 17.05
CA MET A 533 6.56 -0.20 15.70
C MET A 533 7.71 -0.31 14.69
N GLY A 534 7.53 -1.12 13.65
CA GLY A 534 8.52 -1.34 12.58
C GLY A 534 9.64 -2.33 12.92
N GLY A 535 9.73 -2.80 14.17
CA GLY A 535 10.63 -3.89 14.58
C GLY A 535 9.91 -5.23 14.80
N CYS A 536 8.61 -5.18 15.08
CA CYS A 536 7.79 -6.31 15.52
C CYS A 536 6.62 -6.66 14.59
N GLY A 537 6.77 -6.32 13.33
CA GLY A 537 5.81 -6.58 12.26
C GLY A 537 5.94 -5.53 11.16
N ASP A 538 5.51 -5.91 9.96
CA ASP A 538 5.66 -5.09 8.74
C ASP A 538 4.49 -4.11 8.54
N SER A 539 3.47 -4.14 9.40
CA SER A 539 2.33 -3.22 9.33
C SER A 539 2.62 -1.90 10.03
N TRP A 540 2.10 -0.81 9.49
CA TRP A 540 2.05 0.49 10.16
C TRP A 540 0.85 0.62 11.11
N ASP A 541 -0.07 -0.35 11.11
CA ASP A 541 -1.10 -0.49 12.14
C ASP A 541 -0.56 -1.35 13.29
N ALA A 542 -0.35 -0.72 14.45
CA ALA A 542 0.09 -1.39 15.67
C ALA A 542 -0.81 -2.57 16.05
N PHE A 543 -2.11 -2.50 15.76
CA PHE A 543 -3.03 -3.59 16.05
C PHE A 543 -2.77 -4.81 15.17
N GLU A 544 -2.35 -4.62 13.92
CA GLU A 544 -2.02 -5.71 13.01
C GLU A 544 -0.73 -6.40 13.40
N ASN A 545 0.28 -5.64 13.83
CA ASN A 545 1.50 -6.17 14.43
C ASN A 545 1.18 -6.91 15.73
N MET A 546 0.31 -6.36 16.57
CA MET A 546 -0.18 -7.04 17.77
C MET A 546 -0.87 -8.35 17.43
N CYS A 547 -1.73 -8.41 16.40
CA CYS A 547 -2.35 -9.67 15.99
C CYS A 547 -1.30 -10.68 15.50
N SER A 548 -0.30 -10.24 14.74
CA SER A 548 0.80 -11.09 14.27
C SER A 548 1.59 -11.69 15.44
N VAL A 549 2.11 -10.84 16.33
CA VAL A 549 2.82 -11.27 17.55
C VAL A 549 1.92 -12.14 18.43
N ALA A 550 0.66 -11.77 18.62
CA ALA A 550 -0.26 -12.56 19.43
C ALA A 550 -0.58 -13.93 18.84
N SER A 551 -0.65 -14.07 17.51
CA SER A 551 -0.79 -15.38 16.86
C SER A 551 0.49 -16.23 16.97
N HIS A 552 1.66 -15.60 16.89
CA HIS A 552 2.96 -16.25 17.11
C HIS A 552 3.00 -16.88 18.51
N GLU A 553 2.85 -16.06 19.55
CA GLU A 553 2.91 -16.54 20.94
C GLU A 553 1.76 -17.51 21.27
N PHE A 554 0.61 -17.37 20.62
CA PHE A 554 -0.50 -18.32 20.78
C PHE A 554 -0.16 -19.70 20.21
N ALA A 555 0.43 -19.76 19.03
CA ALA A 555 0.76 -21.03 18.38
C ALA A 555 1.87 -21.80 19.11
N GLU A 556 2.86 -21.08 19.64
CA GLU A 556 3.95 -21.67 20.41
C GLU A 556 3.46 -22.12 21.79
N ALA A 557 2.75 -21.26 22.52
CA ALA A 557 2.15 -21.65 23.80
C ALA A 557 1.17 -22.83 23.66
N LEU A 558 0.52 -23.00 22.51
CA LEU A 558 -0.35 -24.16 22.27
C LEU A 558 0.46 -25.44 22.06
N THR A 559 1.52 -25.39 21.27
CA THR A 559 2.26 -26.58 20.79
C THR A 559 3.47 -26.97 21.63
N ASP A 560 4.02 -26.05 22.41
CA ASP A 560 5.06 -26.28 23.40
C ASP A 560 4.96 -25.31 24.61
N PRO A 561 3.86 -25.35 25.37
CA PRO A 561 3.67 -24.53 26.57
C PRO A 561 4.78 -24.71 27.64
N GLY A 562 5.61 -25.75 27.54
CA GLY A 562 6.64 -26.11 28.51
C GLY A 562 8.05 -25.64 28.16
N VAL A 563 8.25 -24.92 27.05
CA VAL A 563 9.58 -24.58 26.50
C VAL A 563 10.50 -23.92 27.54
N GLY A 564 9.96 -23.03 28.38
CA GLY A 564 10.73 -22.31 29.42
C GLY A 564 11.29 -23.18 30.54
N LEU A 565 10.89 -24.45 30.61
CA LEU A 565 11.36 -25.44 31.60
C LEU A 565 12.35 -26.45 31.01
N ALA A 566 12.48 -26.51 29.69
CA ALA A 566 13.25 -27.53 29.02
C ALA A 566 14.76 -27.28 29.17
N GLY A 567 15.45 -28.23 29.84
CA GLY A 567 16.92 -28.24 29.93
C GLY A 567 17.61 -29.10 28.86
N ALA A 568 16.84 -29.84 28.07
CA ALA A 568 17.29 -30.77 27.04
C ALA A 568 16.17 -31.02 26.01
N TYR A 569 16.48 -31.67 24.89
CA TYR A 569 15.50 -32.12 23.90
C TYR A 569 14.73 -33.37 24.38
N ALA A 570 13.92 -33.18 25.42
CA ALA A 570 13.06 -34.17 26.06
C ALA A 570 11.97 -33.43 26.86
N ASP A 571 10.95 -34.14 27.35
CA ASP A 571 9.98 -33.64 28.33
C ASP A 571 10.67 -32.75 29.39
N PRO A 572 10.20 -31.52 29.61
CA PRO A 572 8.90 -30.96 29.23
C PRO A 572 8.82 -30.24 27.86
N LEU A 573 9.77 -30.45 26.96
CA LEU A 573 9.75 -29.85 25.61
C LEU A 573 8.69 -30.53 24.71
N GLY A 574 7.82 -29.73 24.09
CA GLY A 574 6.76 -30.13 23.17
C GLY A 574 7.25 -30.26 21.73
N TRP A 575 6.62 -29.55 20.80
CA TRP A 575 7.02 -29.49 19.39
C TRP A 575 8.14 -28.48 19.17
N TYR A 576 9.34 -28.96 18.80
CA TYR A 576 10.51 -28.11 18.67
C TYR A 576 11.45 -28.58 17.56
N ASN A 577 12.17 -27.64 16.93
CA ASN A 577 13.28 -27.93 16.03
C ASN A 577 14.60 -27.45 16.67
N PRO A 578 15.60 -28.34 16.87
CA PRO A 578 16.87 -27.98 17.50
C PRO A 578 17.62 -26.80 16.90
N ASP A 579 17.47 -26.57 15.59
CA ASP A 579 18.20 -25.54 14.85
C ASP A 579 17.36 -24.27 14.61
N LEU A 580 16.03 -24.39 14.59
CA LEU A 580 15.12 -23.34 14.11
C LEU A 580 14.07 -22.88 15.13
N GLY A 581 13.90 -23.56 16.27
CA GLY A 581 12.96 -23.15 17.31
C GLY A 581 11.59 -23.83 17.24
N GLU A 582 10.59 -23.17 17.82
CA GLU A 582 9.20 -23.60 17.87
C GLU A 582 8.48 -23.42 16.51
N ASN A 583 7.19 -23.74 16.44
CA ASN A 583 6.44 -23.73 15.18
C ASN A 583 6.28 -22.34 14.55
N ALA A 584 6.19 -21.27 15.36
CA ALA A 584 6.06 -19.91 14.87
C ALA A 584 7.44 -19.27 14.63
N ASP A 585 8.47 -19.59 15.41
CA ASP A 585 9.88 -19.22 15.19
C ASP A 585 10.35 -19.53 13.75
N ILE A 586 10.09 -20.76 13.27
CA ILE A 586 10.48 -21.20 11.92
C ILE A 586 9.90 -20.27 10.82
N CYS A 587 8.77 -19.63 11.11
CA CYS A 587 7.99 -18.80 10.20
C CYS A 587 7.92 -17.33 10.65
N ASN A 588 8.88 -16.91 11.49
CA ASN A 588 8.91 -15.58 12.06
C ASN A 588 8.82 -14.48 10.98
N ALA A 589 8.06 -13.43 11.27
CA ALA A 589 7.76 -12.30 10.38
C ALA A 589 6.97 -12.65 9.09
N MET A 590 6.51 -13.89 8.91
CA MET A 590 5.67 -14.25 7.77
C MET A 590 4.18 -14.06 8.08
N SER A 591 3.68 -12.84 7.93
CA SER A 591 2.27 -12.51 8.23
C SER A 591 1.36 -12.53 6.99
N LYS A 592 0.11 -12.96 7.16
CA LYS A 592 -0.94 -12.86 6.12
C LYS A 592 -2.25 -12.33 6.73
N LYS A 593 -3.08 -11.76 5.86
CA LYS A 593 -4.46 -11.37 6.21
C LYS A 593 -5.39 -12.57 6.08
N VAL A 594 -6.26 -12.73 7.07
CA VAL A 594 -7.32 -13.74 7.07
C VAL A 594 -8.65 -13.08 7.38
N THR A 595 -9.70 -13.50 6.69
CA THR A 595 -11.06 -13.02 6.95
C THR A 595 -11.76 -14.00 7.87
N ASP A 596 -12.30 -13.49 8.97
CA ASP A 596 -13.18 -14.21 9.87
C ASP A 596 -14.50 -14.52 9.15
N PRO A 597 -14.82 -15.81 8.93
CA PRO A 597 -16.02 -16.19 8.22
C PRO A 597 -17.32 -15.85 8.99
N ASP A 598 -17.26 -15.69 10.31
CA ASP A 598 -18.45 -15.50 11.14
C ASP A 598 -18.95 -14.05 11.13
N ASN A 599 -18.03 -13.09 11.01
CA ASN A 599 -18.36 -11.66 11.13
C ASN A 599 -17.72 -10.77 10.06
N GLY A 600 -16.88 -11.32 9.18
CA GLY A 600 -16.20 -10.60 8.10
C GLY A 600 -15.03 -9.72 8.54
N ASN A 601 -14.63 -9.74 9.81
CA ASN A 601 -13.45 -9.03 10.29
C ASN A 601 -12.19 -9.57 9.60
N VAL A 602 -11.24 -8.71 9.30
CA VAL A 602 -9.95 -9.11 8.73
C VAL A 602 -8.89 -9.03 9.81
N TRP A 603 -8.24 -10.15 10.08
CA TRP A 603 -7.18 -10.29 11.06
C TRP A 603 -5.83 -10.50 10.38
N THR A 604 -4.75 -10.11 11.06
CA THR A 604 -3.38 -10.43 10.64
C THR A 604 -2.90 -11.59 11.48
N VAL A 605 -2.48 -12.69 10.86
CA VAL A 605 -1.91 -13.83 11.56
C VAL A 605 -0.52 -14.13 11.00
N GLN A 606 0.42 -14.50 11.85
CA GLN A 606 1.71 -15.04 11.43
C GLN A 606 1.52 -16.49 11.03
N ALA A 607 2.05 -16.89 9.86
CA ALA A 607 2.11 -18.28 9.47
C ALA A 607 2.92 -19.12 10.48
N ILE A 608 2.58 -20.41 10.57
CA ILE A 608 3.26 -21.40 11.42
C ILE A 608 3.75 -22.56 10.57
N TRP A 609 4.80 -23.23 11.04
CA TRP A 609 5.39 -24.34 10.32
C TRP A 609 4.47 -25.56 10.35
N SER A 610 4.23 -26.12 9.17
CA SER A 610 3.48 -27.36 8.98
C SER A 610 4.44 -28.49 8.63
N ASN A 611 4.53 -29.50 9.49
CA ASN A 611 5.29 -30.71 9.18
C ASN A 611 4.68 -31.47 7.99
N THR A 612 3.35 -31.49 7.89
CA THR A 612 2.63 -32.17 6.80
C THR A 612 2.77 -31.42 5.48
N GLY A 613 2.68 -30.09 5.54
CA GLY A 613 2.82 -29.20 4.38
C GLY A 613 4.26 -28.94 3.97
N GLY A 614 5.23 -29.15 4.87
CA GLY A 614 6.64 -28.86 4.64
C GLY A 614 6.94 -27.37 4.40
N GLN A 615 6.07 -26.47 4.88
CA GLN A 615 6.17 -25.02 4.68
C GLN A 615 5.40 -24.23 5.75
N CYS A 616 5.58 -22.91 5.74
CA CYS A 616 4.85 -21.98 6.60
C CYS A 616 3.45 -21.72 6.06
N LEU A 617 2.42 -22.02 6.86
CA LEU A 617 1.02 -21.95 6.47
C LEU A 617 0.18 -21.17 7.49
N ILE A 618 -0.97 -20.67 7.04
CA ILE A 618 -2.00 -20.05 7.91
C ILE A 618 -3.27 -20.91 8.01
N ALA A 619 -3.31 -22.02 7.28
CA ALA A 619 -4.40 -22.99 7.23
C ALA A 619 -3.87 -24.30 6.60
N PRO A 620 -4.55 -25.44 6.79
CA PRO A 620 -4.27 -26.68 6.06
C PRO A 620 -4.21 -26.50 4.54
N LEU A 621 -3.28 -27.18 3.87
CA LEU A 621 -3.30 -27.34 2.41
C LEU A 621 -4.47 -28.29 2.05
N ASP A 622 -5.47 -27.76 1.35
CA ASP A 622 -6.71 -28.45 0.94
C ASP A 622 -7.58 -29.02 2.07
N ALA A 623 -8.23 -28.13 2.83
CA ALA A 623 -9.56 -28.45 3.35
C ALA A 623 -10.58 -28.24 2.22
N ALA A 624 -10.92 -29.32 1.49
CA ALA A 624 -12.21 -29.36 0.79
C ALA A 624 -13.30 -28.98 1.81
N PRO A 625 -14.32 -28.17 1.44
CA PRO A 625 -15.34 -27.77 2.38
C PRO A 625 -15.96 -29.02 3.00
N VAL A 626 -15.86 -29.14 4.33
CA VAL A 626 -16.53 -30.21 5.08
C VAL A 626 -18.03 -29.93 4.97
N VAL A 627 -18.64 -30.46 3.92
CA VAL A 627 -20.09 -30.58 3.81
C VAL A 627 -20.51 -31.52 4.92
N THR A 628 -21.17 -30.98 5.93
CA THR A 628 -21.92 -31.74 6.94
C THR A 628 -23.00 -32.56 6.23
N THR A 629 -22.68 -33.79 5.85
CA THR A 629 -23.67 -34.76 5.39
C THR A 629 -24.11 -35.62 6.57
N THR A 630 -25.37 -35.46 6.93
CA THR A 630 -26.10 -36.36 7.81
C THR A 630 -26.05 -37.79 7.24
N ALA A 631 -25.74 -38.74 8.12
CA ALA A 631 -25.55 -40.15 7.77
C ALA A 631 -26.86 -40.86 7.36
N ALA A 632 -26.78 -41.69 6.29
CA ALA A 632 -27.37 -43.04 6.13
C ALA A 632 -27.27 -43.53 4.67
N PRO A 633 -27.43 -44.84 4.37
CA PRO A 633 -26.68 -45.99 4.87
C PRO A 633 -25.93 -46.73 3.74
N VAL A 634 -25.05 -47.65 4.18
CA VAL A 634 -24.13 -48.51 3.43
C VAL A 634 -24.74 -49.25 2.23
N ALA A 635 -24.02 -49.23 1.09
CA ALA A 635 -24.08 -50.27 0.06
C ALA A 635 -22.67 -50.63 -0.43
N THR A 636 -22.29 -51.88 -0.17
CA THR A 636 -21.02 -52.54 -0.53
C THR A 636 -20.82 -52.72 -2.04
N SER A 637 -19.63 -52.41 -2.58
CA SER A 637 -19.03 -53.25 -3.62
C SER A 637 -17.49 -53.18 -3.71
N LYS A 638 -16.95 -54.39 -3.68
CA LYS A 638 -15.61 -54.96 -3.88
C LYS A 638 -14.47 -54.14 -4.54
N SER A 639 -13.33 -54.20 -3.86
CA SER A 639 -11.95 -53.98 -4.30
C SER A 639 -11.50 -55.00 -5.37
N THR A 640 -10.73 -54.53 -6.35
CA THR A 640 -9.69 -55.32 -7.03
C THR A 640 -8.42 -54.46 -7.20
N SER A 641 -7.38 -54.85 -6.46
CA SER A 641 -6.02 -54.35 -6.54
C SER A 641 -5.28 -54.85 -7.79
N SER A 642 -4.34 -54.06 -8.30
CA SER A 642 -3.17 -54.58 -9.01
C SER A 642 -1.95 -53.71 -8.74
N VAL A 643 -1.07 -54.26 -7.90
CA VAL A 643 0.29 -53.83 -7.60
C VAL A 643 1.21 -54.26 -8.75
N VAL A 644 2.12 -53.38 -9.20
CA VAL A 644 3.32 -53.79 -9.93
C VAL A 644 4.53 -53.16 -9.25
N VAL A 645 5.38 -54.03 -8.72
CA VAL A 645 6.66 -53.74 -8.08
C VAL A 645 7.78 -54.20 -9.01
N ALA A 646 8.92 -53.48 -8.93
CA ALA A 646 10.32 -53.92 -9.09
C ALA A 646 11.09 -53.23 -10.24
N PRO A 647 12.45 -53.18 -10.17
CA PRO A 647 13.31 -52.89 -9.01
C PRO A 647 14.47 -51.93 -9.35
N SER A 648 15.17 -51.47 -8.32
CA SER A 648 16.41 -50.69 -8.37
C SER A 648 17.66 -51.57 -8.45
N THR A 649 18.69 -51.13 -9.18
CA THR A 649 20.11 -51.48 -8.93
C THR A 649 21.07 -50.43 -9.52
N THR A 650 21.77 -49.73 -8.61
CA THR A 650 23.20 -49.34 -8.61
C THR A 650 23.99 -49.08 -9.91
N SER A 651 24.64 -47.91 -10.01
CA SER A 651 26.11 -47.76 -9.91
C SER A 651 26.58 -46.32 -10.24
N GLN A 652 27.30 -45.68 -9.30
CA GLN A 652 28.06 -44.45 -9.51
C GLN A 652 29.49 -44.75 -10.00
N LYS A 653 30.02 -43.93 -10.93
CA LYS A 653 31.46 -43.65 -11.07
C LYS A 653 31.69 -42.27 -11.70
N PRO A 654 32.72 -41.49 -11.29
CA PRO A 654 32.78 -40.03 -11.48
C PRO A 654 33.59 -39.62 -12.73
N VAL A 655 33.26 -38.47 -13.34
CA VAL A 655 34.08 -37.84 -14.37
C VAL A 655 34.07 -36.30 -14.25
N THR A 656 35.21 -35.80 -13.78
CA THR A 656 36.02 -34.65 -14.23
C THR A 656 35.39 -33.48 -15.00
N THR A 657 35.64 -32.28 -14.47
CA THR A 657 35.54 -30.94 -15.08
C THR A 657 36.33 -30.78 -16.38
N THR A 658 35.72 -30.19 -17.41
CA THR A 658 36.45 -29.39 -18.43
C THR A 658 35.52 -28.33 -19.02
N ALA A 659 35.94 -27.07 -18.93
CA ALA A 659 35.33 -25.92 -19.61
C ALA A 659 35.55 -26.02 -21.13
N LYS A 660 34.53 -25.69 -21.94
CA LYS A 660 34.72 -25.47 -23.37
C LYS A 660 33.75 -24.43 -23.93
N THR A 661 34.32 -23.29 -24.31
CA THR A 661 33.79 -22.27 -25.22
C THR A 661 33.65 -22.86 -26.63
N THR A 662 32.54 -22.59 -27.34
CA THR A 662 32.51 -22.33 -28.81
C THR A 662 31.09 -22.01 -29.31
N THR A 663 30.93 -20.76 -29.80
CA THR A 663 30.35 -20.29 -31.08
C THR A 663 29.03 -20.85 -31.66
N ALA A 664 28.28 -19.89 -32.19
CA ALA A 664 26.97 -19.95 -32.85
C ALA A 664 26.79 -20.94 -34.01
N SER A 665 25.57 -21.48 -34.12
CA SER A 665 24.97 -22.01 -35.37
C SER A 665 23.43 -22.11 -35.23
N PRO A 666 22.69 -22.24 -36.34
CA PRO A 666 21.44 -21.52 -36.58
C PRO A 666 20.17 -22.19 -36.01
N GLN A 667 19.15 -21.35 -35.88
CA GLN A 667 17.76 -21.63 -35.52
C GLN A 667 17.15 -22.84 -36.27
N PRO A 668 16.50 -23.78 -35.56
CA PRO A 668 15.46 -24.62 -36.12
C PRO A 668 14.08 -24.02 -35.82
N THR A 669 13.27 -23.99 -36.85
CA THR A 669 11.83 -23.72 -36.83
C THR A 669 11.06 -24.79 -36.06
N GLY A 670 10.17 -24.37 -35.16
CA GLY A 670 8.99 -25.12 -34.73
C GLY A 670 9.24 -26.45 -34.01
N SER A 671 9.46 -26.40 -32.70
CA SER A 671 9.17 -27.52 -31.79
C SER A 671 8.80 -26.94 -30.42
N ALA A 672 7.72 -27.46 -29.83
CA ALA A 672 7.23 -27.10 -28.50
C ALA A 672 8.34 -27.28 -27.47
N GLY A 673 8.89 -26.16 -26.98
CA GLY A 673 9.86 -26.17 -25.87
C GLY A 673 9.12 -26.36 -24.56
N SER A 674 9.77 -27.03 -23.60
CA SER A 674 9.30 -27.16 -22.22
C SER A 674 8.83 -25.82 -21.63
N ASP A 675 7.86 -25.86 -20.72
CA ASP A 675 7.46 -24.67 -19.97
C ASP A 675 8.59 -24.15 -19.06
N PRO A 676 8.65 -22.83 -18.76
CA PRO A 676 9.54 -22.31 -17.74
C PRO A 676 9.22 -22.95 -16.38
N THR A 677 10.27 -23.20 -15.59
CA THR A 677 10.18 -23.76 -14.24
C THR A 677 10.34 -22.64 -13.22
N TYR A 678 9.58 -22.70 -12.13
CA TYR A 678 9.75 -21.80 -11.00
C TYR A 678 10.82 -22.37 -10.05
N TYR A 679 11.83 -21.57 -9.70
CA TYR A 679 12.94 -21.99 -8.85
C TYR A 679 12.90 -21.33 -7.46
N GLU A 680 11.70 -21.08 -6.93
CA GLU A 680 11.47 -20.54 -5.58
C GLU A 680 12.10 -19.17 -5.30
N GLY A 681 12.59 -18.47 -6.33
CA GLY A 681 13.04 -17.08 -6.23
C GLY A 681 11.87 -16.09 -6.15
N PRO A 682 12.17 -14.82 -5.82
CA PRO A 682 11.14 -13.80 -5.69
C PRO A 682 10.42 -13.56 -7.03
N ILE A 683 9.15 -13.18 -6.96
CA ILE A 683 8.36 -12.58 -8.04
C ILE A 683 7.70 -11.31 -7.49
N LEU A 684 7.39 -10.33 -8.33
CA LEU A 684 6.74 -9.10 -7.88
C LEU A 684 5.21 -9.29 -7.86
N SER A 685 4.64 -9.38 -6.66
CA SER A 685 3.19 -9.56 -6.45
C SER A 685 2.38 -8.35 -6.95
N TYR A 686 2.92 -7.14 -6.77
CA TYR A 686 2.29 -5.87 -7.13
C TYR A 686 3.38 -4.88 -7.51
N VAL A 687 3.72 -4.78 -8.80
CA VAL A 687 4.93 -4.04 -9.22
C VAL A 687 4.80 -2.52 -9.07
N TYR A 688 5.73 -1.89 -8.35
CA TYR A 688 5.90 -0.42 -8.33
C TYR A 688 7.00 -0.03 -9.30
N ILE A 689 6.66 0.77 -10.30
CA ILE A 689 7.59 1.20 -11.32
C ILE A 689 8.09 2.60 -10.98
N TYR A 690 9.39 2.76 -10.76
CA TYR A 690 10.05 4.05 -10.57
C TYR A 690 10.97 4.33 -11.77
N PRO A 691 10.47 4.96 -12.85
CA PRO A 691 11.29 5.22 -14.02
C PRO A 691 12.42 6.21 -13.69
N ILE A 692 13.63 5.87 -14.07
CA ILE A 692 14.81 6.72 -13.92
C ILE A 692 15.27 7.15 -15.32
N PHE A 693 15.32 8.46 -15.56
CA PHE A 693 15.81 9.04 -16.80
C PHE A 693 17.25 9.52 -16.62
N TYR A 694 18.21 8.81 -17.23
CA TYR A 694 19.62 9.17 -17.20
C TYR A 694 19.93 10.09 -18.39
N GLY A 695 19.97 11.39 -18.12
CA GLY A 695 20.09 12.45 -19.12
C GLY A 695 18.75 12.86 -19.74
N SER A 696 18.83 13.64 -20.82
CA SER A 696 17.63 14.18 -21.49
C SER A 696 16.98 13.14 -22.39
N ILE A 697 15.79 12.69 -22.01
CA ILE A 697 14.95 11.77 -22.79
C ILE A 697 13.79 12.54 -23.41
N SER A 698 13.57 12.42 -24.72
CA SER A 698 12.51 13.15 -25.45
C SER A 698 11.11 12.55 -25.30
N ASP A 699 11.00 11.24 -25.06
CA ASP A 699 9.73 10.50 -25.02
C ASP A 699 9.29 10.14 -23.58
N GLN A 700 9.72 10.88 -22.55
CA GLN A 700 9.44 10.57 -21.14
C GLN A 700 7.96 10.31 -20.84
N GLU A 701 7.07 11.15 -21.38
CA GLU A 701 5.62 10.99 -21.18
C GLU A 701 5.08 9.73 -21.85
N LYS A 702 5.56 9.40 -23.05
CA LYS A 702 5.15 8.16 -23.72
C LYS A 702 5.66 6.93 -22.99
N LEU A 703 6.88 6.99 -22.45
CA LEU A 703 7.45 5.92 -21.63
C LEU A 703 6.66 5.73 -20.33
N TYR A 704 6.29 6.83 -19.66
CA TYR A 704 5.43 6.80 -18.48
C TYR A 704 4.08 6.13 -18.80
N ASN A 705 3.41 6.57 -19.86
CA ASN A 705 2.12 6.02 -20.30
C ASN A 705 2.22 4.54 -20.71
N LEU A 706 3.35 4.10 -21.27
CA LEU A 706 3.58 2.69 -21.58
C LEU A 706 3.68 1.84 -20.31
N TYR A 707 4.43 2.28 -19.30
CA TYR A 707 4.56 1.55 -18.03
C TYR A 707 3.24 1.49 -17.27
N ASP A 708 2.48 2.59 -17.24
CA ASP A 708 1.12 2.62 -16.70
C ASP A 708 0.21 1.61 -17.41
N ALA A 709 0.31 1.54 -18.75
CA ALA A 709 -0.45 0.57 -19.52
C ALA A 709 0.00 -0.88 -19.27
N LEU A 710 1.30 -1.14 -19.16
CA LEU A 710 1.83 -2.47 -18.87
C LEU A 710 1.44 -2.96 -17.47
N SER A 711 1.44 -2.06 -16.48
CA SER A 711 1.12 -2.41 -15.09
C SER A 711 -0.38 -2.62 -14.86
N PHE A 712 -1.24 -2.09 -15.73
CA PHE A 712 -2.70 -2.22 -15.62
C PHE A 712 -3.35 -2.53 -16.97
N SER A 713 -3.07 -3.71 -17.53
CA SER A 713 -3.69 -4.21 -18.78
C SER A 713 -3.96 -5.71 -18.75
N SER A 714 -4.64 -6.20 -19.79
CA SER A 714 -4.80 -7.64 -20.06
C SER A 714 -3.46 -8.38 -20.16
N TYR A 715 -2.37 -7.67 -20.42
CA TYR A 715 -1.01 -8.18 -20.39
C TYR A 715 -0.59 -8.56 -18.97
N MET A 716 -0.85 -7.68 -17.99
CA MET A 716 -0.60 -7.98 -16.59
C MET A 716 -1.54 -9.07 -16.06
N THR A 717 -2.80 -9.10 -16.51
CA THR A 717 -3.73 -10.20 -16.20
C THR A 717 -3.19 -11.54 -16.68
N LEU A 718 -2.68 -11.60 -17.92
CA LEU A 718 -2.04 -12.80 -18.47
C LEU A 718 -0.83 -13.21 -17.63
N ILE A 719 0.06 -12.27 -17.29
CA ILE A 719 1.23 -12.57 -16.43
C ILE A 719 0.76 -13.09 -15.07
N GLY A 720 -0.26 -12.46 -14.48
CA GLY A 720 -0.92 -12.89 -13.25
C GLY A 720 -1.40 -14.33 -13.30
N GLN A 721 -2.19 -14.67 -14.30
CA GLN A 721 -2.77 -16.01 -14.44
C GLN A 721 -1.71 -17.08 -14.73
N GLU A 722 -0.71 -16.74 -15.54
CA GLU A 722 0.27 -17.70 -16.02
C GLU A 722 1.48 -17.84 -15.10
N TYR A 723 1.80 -16.86 -14.25
CA TYR A 723 3.07 -16.83 -13.51
C TYR A 723 2.91 -16.49 -12.02
N SER A 724 1.68 -16.41 -11.51
CA SER A 724 1.47 -16.52 -10.06
C SER A 724 1.93 -17.89 -9.54
N THR A 725 2.37 -17.92 -8.28
CA THR A 725 2.71 -19.15 -7.56
C THR A 725 1.62 -19.43 -6.52
N ALA A 726 1.74 -20.56 -5.80
CA ALA A 726 0.81 -20.88 -4.71
C ALA A 726 0.83 -19.80 -3.60
N ASP A 727 2.00 -19.20 -3.35
CA ASP A 727 2.20 -18.28 -2.24
C ASP A 727 2.09 -16.80 -2.62
N THR A 728 2.30 -16.48 -3.90
CA THR A 728 2.39 -15.11 -4.39
C THR A 728 1.56 -14.94 -5.65
N THR A 729 0.50 -14.13 -5.55
CA THR A 729 -0.30 -13.73 -6.70
C THR A 729 0.31 -12.50 -7.36
N ILE A 730 0.55 -12.55 -8.67
CA ILE A 730 0.91 -11.38 -9.46
C ILE A 730 -0.38 -10.66 -9.85
N GLY A 731 -0.59 -9.47 -9.28
CA GLY A 731 -1.68 -8.55 -9.55
C GLY A 731 -1.24 -7.36 -10.41
N TYR A 732 -2.10 -6.34 -10.49
CA TYR A 732 -1.75 -5.11 -11.20
C TYR A 732 -0.62 -4.33 -10.50
N GLY A 733 0.01 -3.42 -11.22
CA GLY A 733 1.09 -2.57 -10.70
C GLY A 733 0.78 -1.08 -10.80
N TRP A 734 1.64 -0.28 -10.19
CA TRP A 734 1.56 1.18 -10.12
C TRP A 734 2.84 1.81 -10.68
N ILE A 735 2.71 3.01 -11.22
CA ILE A 735 3.85 3.80 -11.67
C ILE A 735 3.97 5.05 -10.81
N ASN A 736 5.19 5.32 -10.35
CA ASN A 736 5.55 6.49 -9.58
C ASN A 736 6.11 7.60 -10.49
N SER A 737 6.13 8.83 -9.98
CA SER A 737 6.74 9.95 -10.69
C SER A 737 8.18 9.62 -11.07
N PRO A 738 8.59 9.88 -12.32
CA PRO A 738 9.93 9.54 -12.78
C PRO A 738 10.98 10.46 -12.14
N VAL A 739 12.16 9.92 -11.91
CA VAL A 739 13.32 10.66 -11.40
C VAL A 739 14.31 10.90 -12.54
N SER A 740 14.82 12.12 -12.66
CA SER A 740 15.80 12.46 -13.70
C SER A 740 17.19 12.69 -13.11
N VAL A 741 18.19 11.98 -13.64
CA VAL A 741 19.60 12.21 -13.37
C VAL A 741 20.12 13.15 -14.46
N THR A 742 20.52 14.36 -14.08
CA THR A 742 20.91 15.43 -15.05
C THR A 742 22.33 15.94 -14.86
N THR A 743 23.03 15.50 -13.81
CA THR A 743 24.39 15.89 -13.47
C THR A 743 25.33 14.68 -13.55
N SER A 744 26.64 14.93 -13.67
CA SER A 744 27.67 13.87 -13.71
C SER A 744 27.46 12.80 -14.79
N LEU A 745 26.84 13.18 -15.91
CA LEU A 745 26.50 12.27 -17.00
C LEU A 745 27.75 11.79 -17.75
N LYS A 746 27.82 10.48 -18.02
CA LYS A 746 28.83 9.85 -18.87
C LYS A 746 28.21 9.35 -20.17
N THR A 747 29.00 9.34 -21.24
CA THR A 747 28.63 8.74 -22.53
C THR A 747 28.85 7.23 -22.56
N THR A 748 29.68 6.71 -21.67
CA THR A 748 29.87 5.28 -21.42
C THR A 748 29.78 5.06 -19.93
N VAL A 749 28.82 4.25 -19.50
CA VAL A 749 28.60 3.87 -18.11
C VAL A 749 28.89 2.38 -17.92
N ASP A 750 29.46 2.00 -16.80
CA ASP A 750 29.60 0.61 -16.40
C ASP A 750 28.55 0.26 -15.33
N ASP A 751 27.96 -0.92 -15.42
CA ASP A 751 26.91 -1.36 -14.49
C ASP A 751 27.40 -1.33 -13.03
N VAL A 752 28.56 -1.93 -12.77
CA VAL A 752 29.11 -2.08 -11.41
C VAL A 752 29.72 -0.78 -10.89
N ASN A 753 30.42 -0.04 -11.74
CA ASN A 753 31.19 1.13 -11.32
C ASN A 753 30.42 2.45 -11.40
N ASP A 754 29.33 2.52 -12.17
CA ASP A 754 28.55 3.76 -12.37
C ASP A 754 27.07 3.61 -11.99
N ILE A 755 26.36 2.62 -12.55
CA ILE A 755 24.91 2.47 -12.32
C ILE A 755 24.62 2.06 -10.87
N VAL A 756 25.31 1.04 -10.35
CA VAL A 756 25.10 0.56 -8.98
C VAL A 756 25.40 1.65 -7.93
N PRO A 757 26.54 2.37 -7.98
CA PRO A 757 26.78 3.50 -7.07
C PRO A 757 25.76 4.63 -7.20
N MET A 758 25.32 4.95 -8.43
CA MET A 758 24.27 5.94 -8.66
C MET A 758 22.97 5.54 -7.97
N LEU A 759 22.53 4.28 -8.12
CA LEU A 759 21.32 3.78 -7.47
C LEU A 759 21.44 3.82 -5.94
N LYS A 760 22.56 3.36 -5.36
CA LYS A 760 22.81 3.45 -3.91
C LYS A 760 22.77 4.90 -3.40
N GLN A 761 23.32 5.84 -4.17
CA GLN A 761 23.27 7.26 -3.82
C GLN A 761 21.84 7.80 -3.87
N MET A 762 21.06 7.47 -4.90
CA MET A 762 19.65 7.87 -5.01
C MET A 762 18.80 7.31 -3.85
N VAL A 763 19.08 6.08 -3.41
CA VAL A 763 18.47 5.50 -2.19
C VAL A 763 18.86 6.32 -0.95
N THR A 764 20.15 6.60 -0.78
CA THR A 764 20.67 7.35 0.39
C THR A 764 20.07 8.76 0.48
N ASN A 765 19.83 9.40 -0.66
CA ASN A 765 19.23 10.73 -0.75
C ASN A 765 17.70 10.73 -0.55
N GLY A 766 17.06 9.57 -0.60
CA GLY A 766 15.59 9.47 -0.63
C GLY A 766 14.97 9.86 -1.98
N ASP A 767 15.75 9.84 -3.06
CA ASP A 767 15.27 10.09 -4.42
C ASP A 767 14.46 8.88 -4.96
N ILE A 768 14.86 7.67 -4.57
CA ILE A 768 14.15 6.41 -4.83
C ILE A 768 14.09 5.55 -3.57
N TYR A 769 13.10 4.69 -3.46
CA TYR A 769 12.85 3.87 -2.27
C TYR A 769 12.85 2.39 -2.62
N PRO A 770 13.86 1.62 -2.19
CA PRO A 770 13.89 0.17 -2.36
C PRO A 770 12.88 -0.46 -1.41
N ARG A 771 11.78 -0.99 -1.95
CA ARG A 771 10.74 -1.69 -1.19
C ARG A 771 10.42 -3.02 -1.86
N ALA A 772 9.67 -3.86 -1.14
CA ALA A 772 9.11 -5.06 -1.74
C ALA A 772 8.31 -4.69 -3.00
N ASN A 773 8.45 -5.52 -4.04
CA ASN A 773 7.79 -5.36 -5.33
C ASN A 773 8.20 -4.12 -6.16
N THR A 774 9.28 -3.39 -5.83
CA THR A 774 9.70 -2.21 -6.60
C THR A 774 10.67 -2.53 -7.75
N TYR A 775 10.39 -1.99 -8.93
CA TYR A 775 11.17 -2.11 -10.16
C TYR A 775 11.61 -0.72 -10.66
N HIS A 776 12.91 -0.55 -10.90
CA HIS A 776 13.51 0.71 -11.32
C HIS A 776 14.03 0.65 -12.76
N PRO A 777 13.20 0.89 -13.79
CA PRO A 777 13.69 0.93 -15.16
C PRO A 777 14.49 2.21 -15.42
N ILE A 778 15.74 2.04 -15.85
CA ILE A 778 16.68 3.12 -16.14
C ILE A 778 16.78 3.31 -17.64
N HIS A 779 16.28 4.44 -18.14
CA HIS A 779 16.39 4.81 -19.55
C HIS A 779 17.61 5.69 -19.77
N LEU A 780 18.51 5.25 -20.64
CA LEU A 780 19.71 6.01 -20.98
C LEU A 780 19.43 6.95 -22.15
N ALA A 781 19.93 8.18 -22.06
CA ALA A 781 19.83 9.15 -23.15
C ALA A 781 20.54 8.69 -24.41
N LYS A 782 20.11 9.26 -25.54
CA LYS A 782 20.69 8.98 -26.85
C LYS A 782 22.21 9.19 -26.84
N GLY A 783 22.95 8.21 -27.36
CA GLY A 783 24.40 8.22 -27.41
C GLY A 783 25.12 7.75 -26.14
N VAL A 784 24.37 7.38 -25.09
CA VAL A 784 24.93 6.74 -23.89
C VAL A 784 24.94 5.23 -24.09
N GLN A 785 26.09 4.59 -23.85
CA GLN A 785 26.24 3.13 -23.84
C GLN A 785 26.48 2.62 -22.41
N VAL A 786 25.95 1.45 -22.08
CA VAL A 786 26.26 0.74 -20.85
C VAL A 786 27.09 -0.52 -21.11
N THR A 787 28.07 -0.77 -20.26
CA THR A 787 28.87 -2.00 -20.25
C THR A 787 28.50 -2.86 -19.04
N LYS A 788 28.44 -4.19 -19.24
CA LYS A 788 28.14 -5.17 -18.19
C LYS A 788 28.92 -6.45 -18.45
N GLY A 789 29.77 -6.86 -17.51
CA GLY A 789 30.57 -8.09 -17.64
C GLY A 789 31.47 -8.13 -18.89
N GLY A 790 31.94 -6.96 -19.34
CA GLY A 790 32.74 -6.82 -20.57
C GLY A 790 31.94 -6.76 -21.88
N LEU A 791 30.62 -6.92 -21.83
CA LEU A 791 29.73 -6.75 -22.97
C LEU A 791 29.24 -5.29 -23.06
N THR A 792 28.93 -4.82 -24.26
CA THR A 792 28.51 -3.44 -24.54
C THR A 792 27.08 -3.39 -25.08
N SER A 793 26.25 -2.52 -24.51
CA SER A 793 24.89 -2.29 -25.01
C SER A 793 24.88 -1.79 -26.45
N CYS A 794 23.83 -2.11 -27.20
CA CYS A 794 23.70 -1.84 -28.62
C CYS A 794 24.71 -2.58 -29.52
N VAL A 795 25.62 -3.38 -28.96
CA VAL A 795 26.53 -4.26 -29.71
C VAL A 795 26.20 -5.71 -29.35
N ASP A 796 26.29 -6.03 -28.06
CA ASP A 796 26.13 -7.39 -27.54
C ASP A 796 24.73 -7.64 -26.96
N PHE A 797 24.09 -6.61 -26.42
CA PHE A 797 22.74 -6.71 -25.83
C PHE A 797 21.95 -5.40 -25.97
N CYS A 798 20.63 -5.47 -25.77
CA CYS A 798 19.70 -4.36 -26.05
C CYS A 798 19.16 -3.69 -24.80
N SER A 799 19.16 -4.44 -23.70
CA SER A 799 18.82 -4.06 -22.33
C SER A 799 19.13 -5.27 -21.45
N TYR A 800 19.06 -5.08 -20.15
CA TYR A 800 19.03 -6.17 -19.17
C TYR A 800 18.25 -5.71 -17.94
N HIS A 801 17.76 -6.66 -17.16
CA HIS A 801 17.39 -6.43 -15.76
C HIS A 801 18.43 -7.10 -14.84
N ALA A 802 18.48 -6.63 -13.60
CA ALA A 802 19.40 -7.10 -12.57
C ALA A 802 18.87 -6.73 -11.18
N ALA A 803 19.50 -7.31 -10.17
CA ALA A 803 19.26 -7.03 -8.78
C ALA A 803 20.57 -6.72 -8.06
N ILE A 804 20.53 -5.78 -7.12
CA ILE A 804 21.66 -5.48 -6.23
C ILE A 804 21.25 -5.64 -4.76
N ASP A 805 22.15 -6.26 -3.99
CA ASP A 805 22.13 -6.20 -2.54
C ASP A 805 22.66 -4.83 -2.10
N ILE A 806 21.87 -4.12 -1.31
CA ILE A 806 22.16 -2.78 -0.78
C ILE A 806 22.19 -2.78 0.76
N SER A 807 22.40 -3.94 1.38
CA SER A 807 22.56 -4.08 2.83
C SER A 807 23.73 -3.29 3.40
N ASP A 808 24.74 -2.99 2.59
CA ASP A 808 25.89 -2.15 2.97
C ASP A 808 25.52 -0.69 3.28
N ILE A 809 24.35 -0.23 2.82
CA ILE A 809 23.81 1.10 3.15
C ILE A 809 22.64 1.03 4.15
N GLY A 810 22.49 -0.10 4.87
CA GLY A 810 21.50 -0.27 5.94
C GLY A 810 20.09 -0.63 5.47
N VAL A 811 19.94 -1.09 4.22
CA VAL A 811 18.65 -1.51 3.65
C VAL A 811 18.65 -3.03 3.43
N THR A 812 17.71 -3.74 4.04
CA THR A 812 17.64 -5.21 4.00
C THR A 812 17.02 -5.78 2.72
N GLN A 813 16.43 -4.93 1.85
CA GLN A 813 15.79 -5.34 0.61
C GLN A 813 16.73 -5.26 -0.59
N PHE A 814 16.61 -6.21 -1.54
CA PHE A 814 17.21 -6.08 -2.87
C PHE A 814 16.59 -4.92 -3.65
N LEU A 815 17.41 -4.23 -4.43
CA LEU A 815 16.94 -3.23 -5.41
C LEU A 815 16.91 -3.87 -6.80
N TYR A 816 15.72 -3.98 -7.37
CA TYR A 816 15.49 -4.52 -8.72
C TYR A 816 15.44 -3.39 -9.76
N TYR A 817 16.19 -3.54 -10.84
CA TYR A 817 16.30 -2.52 -11.88
C TYR A 817 16.47 -3.13 -13.25
N SER A 818 16.25 -2.32 -14.28
CA SER A 818 16.71 -2.62 -15.64
C SER A 818 17.44 -1.44 -16.23
N VAL A 819 18.29 -1.70 -17.21
CA VAL A 819 18.95 -0.65 -17.98
C VAL A 819 18.55 -0.79 -19.44
N ILE A 820 17.91 0.27 -19.94
CA ILE A 820 17.29 0.34 -21.26
C ILE A 820 17.98 1.49 -22.03
N PRO A 821 19.02 1.15 -22.82
CA PRO A 821 19.62 2.08 -23.76
C PRO A 821 18.60 2.67 -24.74
N ASP A 822 18.91 3.86 -25.26
CA ASP A 822 18.15 4.46 -26.35
C ASP A 822 18.19 3.57 -27.61
N GLN A 823 17.00 3.18 -28.08
CA GLN A 823 16.89 2.26 -29.20
C GLN A 823 17.16 2.91 -30.56
N THR A 824 17.30 4.25 -30.66
CA THR A 824 17.82 4.84 -31.92
C THR A 824 19.25 4.38 -32.18
N SER A 825 20.02 4.23 -31.11
CA SER A 825 21.42 3.82 -31.14
C SER A 825 21.56 2.30 -31.27
N CYS A 826 20.66 1.52 -30.63
CA CYS A 826 20.68 0.06 -30.69
C CYS A 826 20.13 -0.52 -32.00
N LYS A 827 19.07 0.05 -32.57
CA LYS A 827 18.49 -0.43 -33.84
C LYS A 827 19.47 -0.29 -35.02
N ALA A 828 20.36 0.70 -34.96
CA ALA A 828 21.38 0.91 -35.99
C ALA A 828 22.56 -0.08 -35.92
N ALA A 829 22.75 -0.75 -34.78
CA ALA A 829 23.96 -1.51 -34.48
C ALA A 829 23.74 -3.02 -34.33
N SER A 830 22.50 -3.49 -34.12
CA SER A 830 22.19 -4.93 -33.97
C SER A 830 20.78 -5.28 -34.44
N THR A 831 20.63 -6.32 -35.26
CA THR A 831 19.32 -6.91 -35.63
C THR A 831 18.65 -7.67 -34.47
N ALA A 832 19.35 -7.90 -33.35
CA ALA A 832 18.86 -8.72 -32.24
C ALA A 832 17.91 -7.98 -31.27
N CYS A 833 17.78 -6.66 -31.36
CA CYS A 833 16.98 -5.87 -30.41
C CYS A 833 15.50 -5.82 -30.74
N SER A 834 15.17 -5.50 -32.00
CA SER A 834 13.81 -5.49 -32.52
C SER A 834 13.82 -5.30 -34.04
N THR A 835 12.90 -5.97 -34.73
CA THR A 835 12.61 -5.74 -36.16
C THR A 835 11.55 -4.64 -36.38
N ALA A 836 11.10 -3.96 -35.31
CA ALA A 836 10.02 -2.99 -35.36
C ALA A 836 10.32 -1.80 -36.28
N SER A 837 9.27 -1.27 -36.90
CA SER A 837 9.36 -0.23 -37.94
C SER A 837 9.82 1.13 -37.39
N THR A 838 9.38 1.52 -36.19
CA THR A 838 9.80 2.78 -35.53
C THR A 838 10.75 2.53 -34.35
N VAL A 839 11.45 3.58 -33.92
CA VAL A 839 12.33 3.53 -32.74
C VAL A 839 11.51 3.29 -31.47
N PHE A 840 10.38 3.97 -31.32
CA PHE A 840 9.57 3.86 -30.12
C PHE A 840 8.90 2.48 -30.01
N ASP A 841 8.53 1.85 -31.13
CA ASP A 841 8.02 0.47 -31.14
C ASP A 841 9.10 -0.53 -30.72
N ALA A 842 10.36 -0.28 -31.09
CA ALA A 842 11.50 -1.07 -30.61
C ALA A 842 11.70 -0.88 -29.10
N THR A 843 11.67 0.37 -28.63
CA THR A 843 11.74 0.71 -27.19
C THR A 843 10.61 0.03 -26.40
N SER A 844 9.38 0.07 -26.92
CA SER A 844 8.20 -0.53 -26.27
C SER A 844 8.30 -2.05 -26.17
N ALA A 845 8.80 -2.71 -27.22
CA ALA A 845 9.04 -4.15 -27.21
C ALA A 845 10.16 -4.55 -26.22
N VAL A 846 11.21 -3.74 -26.10
CA VAL A 846 12.28 -3.95 -25.13
C VAL A 846 11.78 -3.74 -23.70
N ILE A 847 11.01 -2.69 -23.46
CA ILE A 847 10.43 -2.39 -22.15
C ILE A 847 9.49 -3.50 -21.68
N SER A 848 8.56 -3.93 -22.53
CA SER A 848 7.62 -5.01 -22.19
C SER A 848 8.32 -6.33 -21.87
N ARG A 849 9.47 -6.61 -22.51
CA ARG A 849 10.33 -7.74 -22.17
C ARG A 849 10.92 -7.64 -20.76
N GLU A 850 11.63 -6.54 -20.49
CA GLU A 850 12.29 -6.37 -19.18
C GLU A 850 11.27 -6.21 -18.05
N PHE A 851 10.09 -5.67 -18.34
CA PHE A 851 8.98 -5.62 -17.39
C PHE A 851 8.51 -7.03 -17.00
N VAL A 852 8.25 -7.92 -17.99
CA VAL A 852 7.87 -9.32 -17.71
C VAL A 852 8.96 -10.03 -16.91
N ASN A 853 10.23 -9.83 -17.30
CA ASN A 853 11.35 -10.43 -16.60
C ASN A 853 11.44 -9.91 -15.15
N ALA A 854 11.34 -8.60 -14.95
CA ALA A 854 11.38 -7.99 -13.63
C ALA A 854 10.21 -8.46 -12.75
N VAL A 855 9.03 -8.68 -13.30
CA VAL A 855 7.87 -9.18 -12.55
C VAL A 855 8.00 -10.66 -12.20
N THR A 856 8.43 -11.49 -13.14
CA THR A 856 8.44 -12.96 -12.99
C THR A 856 9.75 -13.52 -12.46
N ASN A 857 10.82 -12.74 -12.50
CA ASN A 857 12.17 -13.11 -12.06
C ASN A 857 13.04 -11.87 -11.72
N PRO A 858 12.64 -11.03 -10.75
CA PRO A 858 13.35 -9.79 -10.38
C PRO A 858 14.80 -9.97 -9.93
N ALA A 859 15.14 -11.11 -9.30
CA ALA A 859 16.43 -11.30 -8.63
C ALA A 859 17.55 -11.87 -9.53
N MET A 860 17.37 -11.86 -10.85
CA MET A 860 18.38 -12.38 -11.77
C MET A 860 19.75 -11.70 -11.60
N GLY A 861 20.76 -12.55 -11.40
CA GLY A 861 22.14 -12.13 -11.18
C GLY A 861 22.48 -11.76 -9.73
N ALA A 862 21.52 -11.79 -8.80
CA ALA A 862 21.82 -11.72 -7.37
C ALA A 862 22.48 -13.03 -6.92
N VAL A 863 23.76 -12.95 -6.56
CA VAL A 863 24.51 -14.05 -5.94
C VAL A 863 24.84 -13.59 -4.52
N THR A 864 24.14 -14.13 -3.52
CA THR A 864 24.67 -14.08 -2.15
C THR A 864 25.90 -14.99 -2.10
N SER A 865 26.82 -14.75 -1.17
CA SER A 865 28.08 -15.50 -1.02
C SER A 865 27.92 -17.00 -0.67
N VAL A 866 26.75 -17.59 -0.94
CA VAL A 866 26.34 -18.97 -0.64
C VAL A 866 25.54 -19.56 -1.83
N THR A 867 26.26 -20.07 -2.83
CA THR A 867 25.95 -21.14 -3.82
C THR A 867 24.58 -21.33 -4.51
N THR A 868 23.53 -20.52 -4.34
CA THR A 868 22.30 -20.63 -5.16
C THR A 868 21.75 -19.27 -5.59
N PRO A 869 21.63 -18.98 -6.90
CA PRO A 869 20.99 -17.76 -7.37
C PRO A 869 19.50 -17.77 -7.02
N LEU A 870 18.97 -16.64 -6.56
CA LEU A 870 17.54 -16.42 -6.33
C LEU A 870 16.86 -16.27 -7.70
N VAL A 871 16.32 -17.37 -8.24
CA VAL A 871 15.74 -17.40 -9.59
C VAL A 871 14.24 -17.65 -9.47
N GLY A 872 13.41 -16.74 -10.00
CA GLY A 872 11.97 -16.91 -10.13
C GLY A 872 11.63 -17.87 -11.27
N TRP A 873 10.76 -17.44 -12.19
CA TRP A 873 10.43 -18.22 -13.37
C TRP A 873 11.53 -18.18 -14.42
N TYR A 874 12.06 -19.35 -14.79
CA TYR A 874 13.19 -19.46 -15.71
C TYR A 874 13.12 -20.71 -16.59
N HIS A 875 13.54 -20.58 -17.84
CA HIS A 875 13.65 -21.68 -18.79
C HIS A 875 15.12 -22.03 -19.06
N SER A 876 15.48 -23.30 -18.86
CA SER A 876 16.87 -23.78 -18.89
C SER A 876 17.66 -23.47 -20.17
N THR A 877 16.99 -23.34 -21.32
CA THR A 877 17.65 -23.02 -22.61
C THR A 877 17.29 -21.65 -23.18
N LYS A 878 16.23 -21.00 -22.69
CA LYS A 878 15.70 -19.74 -23.26
C LYS A 878 15.78 -18.57 -22.30
N GLY A 879 16.13 -18.81 -21.03
CA GLY A 879 16.25 -17.79 -20.01
C GLY A 879 14.92 -17.37 -19.42
N ASP A 880 14.83 -16.10 -19.05
CA ASP A 880 13.64 -15.49 -18.43
C ASP A 880 12.38 -15.55 -19.30
N VAL A 881 11.23 -15.43 -18.65
CA VAL A 881 9.90 -15.53 -19.29
C VAL A 881 9.76 -14.58 -20.49
N GLY A 882 10.23 -13.33 -20.38
CA GLY A 882 10.18 -12.35 -21.45
C GLY A 882 11.05 -12.71 -22.67
N ASN A 883 11.96 -13.67 -22.54
CA ASN A 883 12.82 -14.16 -23.63
C ASN A 883 12.20 -15.36 -24.38
N LEU A 884 11.13 -15.97 -23.87
CA LEU A 884 10.53 -17.18 -24.46
C LEU A 884 9.92 -16.93 -25.84
N CYS A 885 9.33 -15.75 -26.04
CA CYS A 885 8.65 -15.30 -27.25
C CYS A 885 9.51 -14.31 -28.06
N THR A 886 10.82 -14.58 -28.12
CA THR A 886 11.76 -13.71 -28.83
C THR A 886 11.33 -13.51 -30.29
N GLU A 887 11.27 -12.24 -30.71
CA GLU A 887 10.80 -11.73 -32.02
C GLU A 887 9.28 -11.70 -32.27
N GLU A 888 8.46 -12.26 -31.37
CA GLU A 888 7.00 -12.12 -31.48
C GLU A 888 6.51 -10.85 -30.78
N VAL A 889 6.15 -9.85 -31.58
CA VAL A 889 5.49 -8.63 -31.11
C VAL A 889 4.04 -8.57 -31.58
N SER A 890 3.20 -7.89 -30.83
CA SER A 890 1.84 -7.55 -31.25
C SER A 890 1.54 -6.10 -30.88
N PHE A 891 0.73 -5.48 -31.73
CA PHE A 891 0.05 -4.25 -31.37
C PHE A 891 -1.13 -4.58 -30.46
N THR A 892 -1.32 -3.76 -29.44
CA THR A 892 -2.42 -3.88 -28.48
C THR A 892 -2.94 -2.51 -28.11
N ASP A 893 -4.26 -2.38 -28.01
CA ASP A 893 -4.91 -1.12 -27.70
C ASP A 893 -5.24 -1.06 -26.21
N TRP A 894 -4.54 -0.20 -25.49
CA TRP A 894 -4.80 0.09 -24.08
C TRP A 894 -4.98 1.59 -23.91
N TYR A 895 -6.06 2.00 -23.23
CA TYR A 895 -6.35 3.41 -22.97
C TYR A 895 -6.40 4.27 -24.24
N SER A 896 -7.03 3.77 -25.30
CA SER A 896 -7.13 4.42 -26.62
C SER A 896 -5.79 4.70 -27.33
N ARG A 897 -4.71 4.03 -26.89
CA ARG A 897 -3.38 4.09 -27.51
C ARG A 897 -2.95 2.69 -27.92
N THR A 898 -2.31 2.61 -29.09
CA THR A 898 -1.76 1.36 -29.62
C THR A 898 -0.30 1.24 -29.20
N TRP A 899 0.05 0.14 -28.56
CA TRP A 899 1.41 -0.17 -28.09
C TRP A 899 1.96 -1.39 -28.79
N ASN A 900 3.23 -1.35 -29.20
CA ASN A 900 3.94 -2.52 -29.70
C ASN A 900 4.64 -3.23 -28.54
N VAL A 901 4.08 -4.34 -28.08
CA VAL A 901 4.63 -5.12 -26.95
C VAL A 901 5.09 -6.50 -27.42
N ARG A 902 6.07 -7.09 -26.73
CA ARG A 902 6.39 -8.51 -26.94
C ARG A 902 5.24 -9.37 -26.43
N LYS A 903 5.03 -10.52 -27.06
CA LYS A 903 4.12 -11.53 -26.53
C LYS A 903 4.75 -12.22 -25.31
N VAL A 904 3.91 -12.77 -24.45
CA VAL A 904 4.30 -13.61 -23.31
C VAL A 904 3.91 -15.05 -23.61
N TRP A 905 4.74 -16.00 -23.19
CA TRP A 905 4.41 -17.42 -23.31
C TRP A 905 3.24 -17.74 -22.39
N SER A 906 2.14 -18.26 -22.91
CA SER A 906 1.06 -18.83 -22.10
C SER A 906 1.31 -20.32 -21.95
N ARG A 907 1.45 -20.78 -20.71
CA ARG A 907 1.61 -22.20 -20.37
C ARG A 907 0.27 -22.92 -20.57
N SER A 908 -0.85 -22.27 -20.28
CA SER A 908 -2.18 -22.87 -20.50
C SER A 908 -2.50 -23.07 -21.99
N LEU A 909 -2.12 -22.12 -22.86
CA LEU A 909 -2.37 -22.17 -24.30
C LEU A 909 -1.21 -22.75 -25.13
N GLN A 910 -0.05 -22.98 -24.50
CA GLN A 910 1.19 -23.47 -25.14
C GLN A 910 1.60 -22.63 -26.36
N LYS A 911 1.44 -21.31 -26.28
CA LYS A 911 1.76 -20.36 -27.37
C LYS A 911 2.01 -18.94 -26.85
N CYS A 912 2.64 -18.11 -27.67
CA CYS A 912 2.88 -16.70 -27.36
C CYS A 912 1.62 -15.84 -27.61
N VAL A 913 1.17 -15.08 -26.59
CA VAL A 913 -0.04 -14.23 -26.62
C VAL A 913 0.19 -12.88 -25.90
N VAL A 914 -0.70 -11.90 -26.11
CA VAL A 914 -0.69 -10.60 -25.39
C VAL A 914 -1.86 -10.44 -24.40
N SER A 915 -2.73 -11.43 -24.36
CA SER A 915 -3.86 -11.55 -23.43
C SER A 915 -4.17 -13.03 -23.22
N ALA A 916 -4.73 -13.35 -22.07
CA ALA A 916 -5.24 -14.68 -21.75
C ALA A 916 -6.37 -15.12 -22.68
#